data_AF-A0A7K8ZZE4-F1
#
_entry.id   AF-A0A7K8ZZE4-F1
#
_cell.length_a   1.000
_cell.length_b   1.000
_cell.length_c   1.000
_cell.angle_alpha   90.00
_cell.angle_beta   90.00
_cell.angle_gamma   90.00
#
_symmetry.space_group_name_H-M   'P 1'
#
loop_
_entity.id
_entity.type
_entity.pdbx_description
1 polymer ?
#
loop_
_entity_poly.entity_id
_entity_poly.type
_entity_poly.pdbx_seq_one_letter_code
_entity_poly.pdbx_strand_id
1 'polypeptide(L)'
;FFGVISSSPVSRRLFGEIISPGYPKPYPNNNISTWDIQVPKGYVVKLTFKYFDLEPSESCYYDYVKIKADKKNLGRYCGQLGSTTGNHPGRKEFVSKGNRMHLEFHSDFSNEDNGTVIPYRGFLAYYKAVDLDECDPNNAAENDERPQCQHFCHNYAGGYFCSCRTGYQLQSDHHSCKVECSSELFTEASGYLSSPEYPQPYPEDLQCNYSIRLQKGLSITLKFLEPFEIDEHQQVHCPYDQLKIQARGREIGEFCGRESPGIIETSSNEVDILFLTDDSGFSRGWKIHYTSEKIRCPQPVPRDQFTIIRDLQPVYQFQDYFVVSCKTGYNLMEGNRKLLSFTAVCQADGTWHQSMPHCEIVKCGSPKILTNGAFSYVNGLANNEYQSAISYRCNEPYYHIVTGTGGDRFTCSPEGTWLDQDGQARIPTCLPVCGKPVHPVIKVQRILGGLSARTGNFPWQALTGINGRGGGALLGDRWILTAAHTIFPKGAVRNNMTLDQLAEEAEVFLGHTDVEELHKMGNHPVRRIFIHPDYSPNDEHNFNGDIALLELKHPVTLGPTLLPICLPDATNTTFYADGHMGYVSGFGVDKNIISNELKYVSLPAVARHKCQSWLDSKREIPMVFSENMFCAGFPRGKQDTCQGDSGSAFTVLDRESGRWVATGIVSWGIGCAQGYGFYTKILSYVDWIKGIVEED
;
A
#
# COMPACT_ATOMS: atom_id res chain seq x y z
N PHE A 1 6.06 -62.99 84.09
CA PHE A 1 5.81 -61.55 83.92
C PHE A 1 7.15 -60.87 83.65
N PHE A 2 7.20 -60.09 82.57
CA PHE A 2 8.22 -59.17 82.06
C PHE A 2 9.67 -59.65 81.91
N GLY A 3 10.11 -59.68 80.64
CA GLY A 3 11.50 -59.94 80.25
C GLY A 3 12.35 -58.68 80.12
N VAL A 4 13.62 -58.91 79.82
CA VAL A 4 14.53 -57.95 79.19
C VAL A 4 15.40 -58.75 78.22
N ILE A 5 15.17 -58.61 76.91
CA ILE A 5 16.12 -59.00 75.87
C ILE A 5 16.86 -57.72 75.50
N SER A 6 18.13 -57.64 75.89
CA SER A 6 19.06 -56.62 75.43
C SER A 6 19.69 -57.11 74.12
N SER A 7 19.22 -56.62 72.96
CA SER A 7 19.90 -56.83 71.68
C SER A 7 20.95 -55.74 71.46
N SER A 8 22.17 -56.02 71.89
CA SER A 8 23.36 -55.26 71.49
C SER A 8 23.65 -55.49 69.99
N PRO A 9 24.16 -54.48 69.25
CA PRO A 9 24.38 -54.57 67.82
C PRO A 9 25.42 -55.65 67.47
N VAL A 10 25.05 -56.57 66.58
CA VAL A 10 25.92 -57.65 66.09
C VAL A 10 27.10 -57.03 65.33
N SER A 11 28.31 -57.08 65.89
CA SER A 11 29.51 -56.66 65.17
C SER A 11 29.75 -57.63 64.01
N ARG A 12 29.54 -57.20 62.76
CA ARG A 12 29.91 -57.95 61.55
C ARG A 12 31.42 -57.90 61.40
N ARG A 13 32.13 -58.88 61.97
CA ARG A 13 33.60 -58.92 61.90
C ARG A 13 34.04 -59.48 60.56
N LEU A 14 34.98 -58.80 59.88
CA LEU A 14 35.58 -59.23 58.61
C LEU A 14 36.52 -60.43 58.78
N PHE A 15 36.91 -60.75 60.00
CA PHE A 15 37.65 -61.95 60.33
C PHE A 15 37.36 -62.32 61.79
N GLY A 16 37.62 -63.56 62.13
CA GLY A 16 37.50 -64.00 63.52
C GLY A 16 38.07 -65.38 63.72
N GLU A 17 38.20 -65.70 65.00
CA GLU A 17 38.69 -66.98 65.48
C GLU A 17 37.52 -67.74 66.12
N ILE A 18 37.43 -69.03 65.84
CA ILE A 18 36.44 -69.94 66.39
C ILE A 18 37.19 -71.08 67.06
N ILE A 19 36.92 -71.27 68.34
CA ILE A 19 37.53 -72.33 69.15
C ILE A 19 36.45 -73.23 69.72
N SER A 20 36.74 -74.53 69.81
CA SER A 20 35.91 -75.45 70.59
C SER A 20 35.93 -75.07 72.07
N PRO A 21 34.86 -75.34 72.84
CA PRO A 21 34.84 -75.07 74.27
C PRO A 21 36.00 -75.77 75.00
N GLY A 22 36.72 -75.02 75.82
CA GLY A 22 37.87 -75.52 76.59
C GLY A 22 39.22 -75.42 75.87
N TYR A 23 39.27 -75.23 74.55
CA TYR A 23 40.53 -75.14 73.79
C TYR A 23 41.47 -74.07 74.39
N PRO A 24 42.76 -74.38 74.65
CA PRO A 24 43.52 -75.55 74.20
C PRO A 24 43.47 -76.78 75.13
N LYS A 25 42.64 -76.77 76.17
CA LYS A 25 42.36 -77.94 77.02
C LYS A 25 41.31 -78.86 76.35
N PRO A 26 41.16 -80.12 76.81
CA PRO A 26 40.18 -81.02 76.24
C PRO A 26 38.74 -80.47 76.30
N TYR A 27 37.95 -80.74 75.26
CA TYR A 27 36.56 -80.29 75.22
C TYR A 27 35.67 -81.14 76.15
N PRO A 28 34.59 -80.56 76.70
CA PRO A 28 33.65 -81.30 77.53
C PRO A 28 32.74 -82.21 76.71
N ASN A 29 32.34 -83.35 77.29
CA ASN A 29 31.33 -84.25 76.74
C ASN A 29 29.94 -83.58 76.70
N ASN A 30 29.04 -84.08 75.85
CA ASN A 30 27.66 -83.63 75.66
C ASN A 30 27.52 -82.16 75.27
N ASN A 31 28.54 -81.59 74.62
CA ASN A 31 28.54 -80.20 74.23
C ASN A 31 28.10 -80.03 72.77
N ILE A 32 27.14 -79.12 72.58
CA ILE A 32 26.72 -78.65 71.27
C ILE A 32 26.99 -77.14 71.20
N SER A 33 27.80 -76.73 70.23
CA SER A 33 28.13 -75.31 70.03
C SER A 33 27.94 -74.94 68.57
N THR A 34 27.28 -73.82 68.32
CA THR A 34 26.99 -73.33 66.97
C THR A 34 27.53 -71.92 66.76
N TRP A 35 28.02 -71.66 65.56
CA TRP A 35 28.49 -70.36 65.14
C TRP A 35 27.88 -70.01 63.78
N ASP A 36 27.04 -68.98 63.78
CA ASP A 36 26.54 -68.35 62.56
C ASP A 36 27.47 -67.21 62.14
N ILE A 37 28.37 -67.52 61.21
CA ILE A 37 29.31 -66.57 60.65
C ILE A 37 28.56 -65.76 59.59
N GLN A 38 28.44 -64.46 59.80
CA GLN A 38 27.87 -63.53 58.84
C GLN A 38 28.84 -62.39 58.57
N VAL A 39 29.29 -62.29 57.33
CA VAL A 39 30.09 -61.17 56.84
C VAL A 39 29.17 -60.15 56.13
N PRO A 40 29.62 -58.90 55.90
CA PRO A 40 28.86 -57.94 55.10
C PRO A 40 28.47 -58.49 53.72
N LYS A 41 27.39 -57.95 53.12
CA LYS A 41 27.05 -58.24 51.72
C LYS A 41 28.21 -57.74 50.81
N GLY A 42 28.42 -58.38 49.65
CA GLY A 42 29.60 -58.17 48.80
C GLY A 42 30.83 -58.98 49.23
N TYR A 43 30.72 -59.79 50.30
CA TYR A 43 31.79 -60.69 50.73
C TYR A 43 31.29 -62.11 50.89
N VAL A 44 32.19 -63.07 50.66
CA VAL A 44 32.01 -64.49 50.98
C VAL A 44 32.83 -64.89 52.21
N VAL A 45 32.39 -65.93 52.92
CA VAL A 45 33.06 -66.44 54.12
C VAL A 45 34.06 -67.51 53.71
N LYS A 46 35.34 -67.30 54.03
CA LYS A 46 36.41 -68.30 53.91
C LYS A 46 36.81 -68.80 55.29
N LEU A 47 36.60 -70.08 55.57
CA LEU A 47 36.92 -70.75 56.84
C LEU A 47 38.06 -71.77 56.65
N THR A 48 39.01 -71.77 57.58
CA THR A 48 40.13 -72.72 57.63
C THR A 48 40.37 -73.21 59.05
N PHE A 49 40.79 -74.47 59.21
CA PHE A 49 41.21 -75.01 60.51
C PHE A 49 42.72 -74.93 60.66
N LYS A 50 43.19 -74.31 61.74
CA LYS A 50 44.61 -74.28 62.12
C LYS A 50 44.96 -75.47 63.00
N TYR A 51 44.04 -75.89 63.85
CA TYR A 51 44.18 -77.06 64.71
C TYR A 51 42.86 -77.83 64.77
N PHE A 52 42.91 -79.15 64.76
CA PHE A 52 41.75 -80.01 64.78
C PHE A 52 42.09 -81.38 65.36
N ASP A 53 41.45 -81.71 66.48
CA ASP A 53 41.71 -82.91 67.28
C ASP A 53 40.40 -83.30 67.98
N LEU A 54 39.64 -84.19 67.35
CA LEU A 54 38.36 -84.72 67.85
C LEU A 54 38.39 -86.24 67.86
N GLU A 55 37.51 -86.86 68.62
CA GLU A 55 37.31 -88.30 68.61
C GLU A 55 36.99 -88.81 67.19
N PRO A 56 37.76 -89.80 66.67
CA PRO A 56 37.49 -90.39 65.36
C PRO A 56 36.36 -91.44 65.44
N SER A 57 35.40 -91.36 64.53
CA SER A 57 34.35 -92.36 64.36
C SER A 57 33.92 -92.46 62.90
N GLU A 58 33.39 -93.63 62.50
CA GLU A 58 32.92 -93.85 61.13
C GLU A 58 31.87 -92.80 60.75
N SER A 59 32.08 -92.10 59.63
CA SER A 59 31.25 -90.96 59.20
C SER A 59 31.09 -89.83 60.23
N CYS A 60 31.98 -89.77 61.22
CA CYS A 60 31.96 -88.81 62.32
C CYS A 60 30.63 -88.83 63.07
N TYR A 61 30.24 -90.02 63.54
CA TYR A 61 28.96 -90.24 64.21
C TYR A 61 28.93 -89.71 65.64
N TYR A 62 30.02 -89.86 66.39
CA TYR A 62 30.16 -89.41 67.78
C TYR A 62 30.45 -87.90 67.82
N ASP A 63 31.72 -87.55 67.81
CA ASP A 63 32.16 -86.15 67.84
C ASP A 63 32.40 -85.61 66.44
N TYR A 64 31.89 -84.41 66.16
CA TYR A 64 32.07 -83.81 64.84
C TYR A 64 31.93 -82.30 64.80
N VAL A 65 32.53 -81.74 63.75
CA VAL A 65 32.23 -80.39 63.26
C VAL A 65 31.54 -80.47 61.91
N LYS A 66 30.35 -79.90 61.81
CA LYS A 66 29.54 -79.83 60.61
C LYS A 66 29.55 -78.41 60.06
N ILE A 67 29.83 -78.28 58.77
CA ILE A 67 29.89 -76.99 58.07
C ILE A 67 28.74 -76.92 57.06
N LYS A 68 27.96 -75.84 57.10
CA LYS A 68 26.86 -75.57 56.17
C LYS A 68 27.03 -74.17 55.58
N ALA A 69 26.92 -74.03 54.26
CA ALA A 69 26.91 -72.73 53.59
C ALA A 69 25.99 -72.81 52.37
N ASP A 70 25.40 -71.69 51.95
CA ASP A 70 24.60 -71.60 50.72
C ASP A 70 23.45 -72.62 50.65
N LYS A 71 22.82 -72.90 51.80
CA LYS A 71 21.78 -73.93 51.98
C LYS A 71 22.25 -75.38 51.68
N LYS A 72 23.56 -75.60 51.54
CA LYS A 72 24.20 -76.90 51.32
C LYS A 72 25.07 -77.31 52.51
N ASN A 73 25.18 -78.62 52.77
CA ASN A 73 26.14 -79.15 53.73
C ASN A 73 27.50 -79.26 53.03
N LEU A 74 28.52 -78.55 53.53
CA LEU A 74 29.89 -78.59 52.97
C LEU A 74 30.70 -79.80 53.49
N GLY A 75 30.27 -80.40 54.59
CA GLY A 75 30.82 -81.65 55.12
C GLY A 75 30.66 -81.79 56.64
N ARG A 76 31.03 -82.97 57.15
CA ARG A 76 31.14 -83.30 58.58
C ARG A 76 32.52 -83.87 58.85
N TYR A 77 33.19 -83.39 59.90
CA TYR A 77 34.62 -83.59 60.14
C TYR A 77 34.92 -84.04 61.57
N CYS A 78 35.87 -84.96 61.77
CA CYS A 78 36.26 -85.56 63.06
C CYS A 78 37.64 -86.25 62.95
N GLY A 79 38.18 -86.74 64.06
CA GLY A 79 39.47 -87.45 64.11
C GLY A 79 40.69 -86.54 64.03
N GLN A 80 41.87 -87.10 64.30
CA GLN A 80 43.17 -86.44 64.08
C GLN A 80 43.73 -86.66 62.67
N LEU A 81 44.75 -85.87 62.33
CA LEU A 81 45.51 -86.03 61.11
C LEU A 81 46.17 -87.42 61.05
N GLY A 82 45.67 -88.29 60.16
CA GLY A 82 46.15 -89.67 59.99
C GLY A 82 45.33 -90.75 60.70
N SER A 83 44.21 -90.38 61.34
CA SER A 83 43.27 -91.37 61.90
C SER A 83 42.65 -92.25 60.81
N THR A 84 42.53 -93.56 61.07
CA THR A 84 41.97 -94.54 60.12
C THR A 84 40.44 -94.49 60.03
N THR A 85 39.77 -93.95 61.05
CA THR A 85 38.30 -93.96 61.20
C THR A 85 37.72 -92.56 61.38
N GLY A 86 38.30 -91.50 60.79
CA GLY A 86 37.78 -90.13 60.88
C GLY A 86 37.94 -89.32 59.59
N ASN A 87 37.15 -88.24 59.44
CA ASN A 87 37.22 -87.33 58.30
C ASN A 87 37.85 -86.00 58.72
N HIS A 88 39.18 -85.94 58.78
CA HIS A 88 39.89 -84.73 59.21
C HIS A 88 39.84 -83.64 58.11
N PRO A 89 39.58 -82.35 58.44
CA PRO A 89 39.40 -81.29 57.42
C PRO A 89 40.69 -80.92 56.67
N GLY A 90 41.85 -81.28 57.22
CA GLY A 90 43.16 -81.06 56.60
C GLY A 90 43.46 -79.58 56.42
N ARG A 91 44.10 -79.23 55.30
CA ARG A 91 44.32 -77.83 54.87
C ARG A 91 43.22 -77.32 53.94
N LYS A 92 42.04 -77.97 53.93
CA LYS A 92 40.94 -77.59 53.05
C LYS A 92 40.42 -76.21 53.45
N GLU A 93 40.21 -75.37 52.45
CA GLU A 93 39.57 -74.08 52.62
C GLU A 93 38.09 -74.20 52.26
N PHE A 94 37.22 -73.74 53.15
CA PHE A 94 35.79 -73.75 52.94
C PHE A 94 35.36 -72.33 52.56
N VAL A 95 34.89 -72.14 51.34
CA VAL A 95 34.44 -70.84 50.84
C VAL A 95 32.94 -70.92 50.54
N SER A 96 32.16 -70.01 51.10
CA SER A 96 30.73 -69.86 50.75
C SER A 96 30.55 -69.11 49.43
N LYS A 97 29.40 -69.26 48.77
CA LYS A 97 28.97 -68.42 47.64
C LYS A 97 28.24 -67.15 48.09
N GLY A 98 27.61 -67.18 49.27
CA GLY A 98 26.97 -66.04 49.91
C GLY A 98 27.74 -65.53 51.13
N ASN A 99 27.17 -64.56 51.83
CA ASN A 99 27.80 -63.89 52.96
C ASN A 99 27.59 -64.58 54.33
N ARG A 100 27.18 -65.85 54.33
CA ARG A 100 26.83 -66.61 55.56
C ARG A 100 27.38 -68.02 55.53
N MET A 101 27.91 -68.47 56.66
CA MET A 101 28.36 -69.84 56.90
C MET A 101 27.99 -70.26 58.32
N HIS A 102 27.50 -71.48 58.48
CA HIS A 102 27.08 -72.04 59.76
C HIS A 102 28.01 -73.20 60.14
N LEU A 103 28.57 -73.13 61.34
CA LEU A 103 29.45 -74.15 61.92
C LEU A 103 28.79 -74.74 63.17
N GLU A 104 28.78 -76.06 63.28
CA GLU A 104 28.14 -76.79 64.38
C GLU A 104 29.12 -77.83 64.93
N PHE A 105 29.54 -77.68 66.17
CA PHE A 105 30.34 -78.67 66.90
C PHE A 105 29.44 -79.48 67.82
N HIS A 106 29.60 -80.80 67.78
CA HIS A 106 28.87 -81.76 68.59
C HIS A 106 29.87 -82.71 69.24
N SER A 107 29.70 -82.97 70.53
CA SER A 107 30.40 -84.01 71.28
C SER A 107 29.40 -84.90 72.01
N ASP A 108 29.67 -86.20 72.04
CA ASP A 108 28.80 -87.19 72.67
C ASP A 108 29.11 -87.35 74.17
N PHE A 109 28.61 -88.41 74.82
CA PHE A 109 28.77 -88.59 76.26
C PHE A 109 30.15 -89.08 76.71
N SER A 110 31.06 -89.44 75.78
CA SER A 110 32.29 -90.19 76.04
C SER A 110 33.46 -89.68 75.17
N ASN A 111 34.62 -89.46 75.77
CA ASN A 111 35.88 -89.29 75.04
C ASN A 111 36.82 -90.48 75.31
N GLU A 112 36.25 -91.68 75.49
CA GLU A 112 36.96 -92.88 75.91
C GLU A 112 37.29 -93.80 74.73
N ASP A 113 38.56 -94.21 74.63
CA ASP A 113 38.98 -95.27 73.73
C ASP A 113 39.45 -96.48 74.56
N ASN A 114 38.80 -97.62 74.38
CA ASN A 114 39.05 -98.87 75.12
C ASN A 114 39.16 -98.68 76.65
N GLY A 115 38.31 -97.84 77.24
CA GLY A 115 38.26 -97.56 78.69
C GLY A 115 39.33 -96.59 79.20
N THR A 116 40.07 -95.93 78.31
CA THR A 116 41.00 -94.84 78.66
C THR A 116 40.46 -93.51 78.16
N VAL A 117 40.40 -92.50 79.04
CA VAL A 117 39.97 -91.14 78.67
C VAL A 117 41.07 -90.50 77.81
N ILE A 118 40.78 -90.25 76.53
CA ILE A 118 41.70 -89.56 75.63
C ILE A 118 41.43 -88.05 75.70
N PRO A 119 42.45 -87.21 75.99
CA PRO A 119 42.28 -85.77 76.13
C PRO A 119 42.29 -85.05 74.77
N TYR A 120 41.28 -85.27 73.92
CA TYR A 120 41.13 -84.57 72.64
C TYR A 120 40.94 -83.06 72.85
N ARG A 121 41.81 -82.24 72.26
CA ARG A 121 41.87 -80.80 72.53
C ARG A 121 40.82 -79.97 71.79
N GLY A 122 40.15 -80.53 70.80
CA GLY A 122 39.15 -79.84 69.99
C GLY A 122 39.77 -79.12 68.79
N PHE A 123 39.26 -77.94 68.44
CA PHE A 123 39.68 -77.25 67.23
C PHE A 123 39.87 -75.74 67.41
N LEU A 124 40.69 -75.19 66.52
CA LEU A 124 40.92 -73.77 66.31
C LEU A 124 40.77 -73.48 64.82
N ALA A 125 39.76 -72.68 64.47
CA ALA A 125 39.46 -72.26 63.12
C ALA A 125 39.53 -70.74 62.97
N TYR A 126 39.89 -70.27 61.78
CA TYR A 126 39.85 -68.86 61.41
C TYR A 126 38.90 -68.68 60.25
N TYR A 127 38.04 -67.66 60.33
CA TYR A 127 37.27 -67.21 59.20
C TYR A 127 37.72 -65.81 58.77
N LYS A 128 37.62 -65.53 57.47
CA LYS A 128 37.79 -64.19 56.90
C LYS A 128 36.77 -63.93 55.80
N ALA A 129 36.38 -62.67 55.67
CA ALA A 129 35.64 -62.14 54.55
C ALA A 129 36.59 -62.02 53.35
N VAL A 130 36.16 -62.55 52.21
CA VAL A 130 36.83 -62.38 50.92
C VAL A 130 35.87 -61.62 50.03
N ASP A 131 36.36 -60.57 49.39
CA ASP A 131 35.58 -59.76 48.45
C ASP A 131 35.03 -60.64 47.33
N LEU A 132 33.77 -60.43 46.95
CA LEU A 132 33.16 -61.12 45.82
C LEU A 132 33.32 -60.25 44.58
N ASP A 133 34.10 -60.70 43.60
CA ASP A 133 34.23 -59.99 42.33
C ASP A 133 32.96 -60.15 41.51
N GLU A 134 32.08 -59.14 41.55
CA GLU A 134 30.82 -59.13 40.81
C GLU A 134 31.00 -58.85 39.31
N CYS A 135 32.20 -58.45 38.88
CA CYS A 135 32.52 -58.24 37.47
C CYS A 135 33.07 -59.52 36.78
N ASP A 136 33.39 -60.57 37.54
CA ASP A 136 33.81 -61.86 36.98
C ASP A 136 32.58 -62.71 36.60
N PRO A 137 32.36 -63.01 35.31
CA PRO A 137 31.21 -63.80 34.85
C PRO A 137 31.21 -65.23 35.40
N ASN A 138 32.33 -65.76 35.90
CA ASN A 138 32.41 -67.09 36.51
C ASN A 138 31.86 -67.16 37.93
N ASN A 139 31.71 -66.01 38.61
CA ASN A 139 31.16 -65.93 39.97
C ASN A 139 29.61 -65.87 39.98
N ALA A 140 28.98 -65.76 38.81
CA ALA A 140 27.53 -65.84 38.67
C ALA A 140 27.05 -67.26 39.00
N ALA A 141 26.24 -67.40 40.05
CA ALA A 141 25.55 -68.66 40.30
C ALA A 141 24.50 -68.91 39.19
N GLU A 142 24.13 -70.17 38.90
CA GLU A 142 23.12 -70.53 37.88
C GLU A 142 21.74 -69.86 38.07
N ASN A 143 21.48 -69.20 39.21
CA ASN A 143 20.27 -68.42 39.51
C ASN A 143 20.63 -67.04 40.09
N ASP A 144 21.60 -66.35 39.52
CA ASP A 144 21.99 -65.02 39.98
C ASP A 144 21.10 -63.94 39.34
N GLU A 145 20.13 -63.42 40.09
CA GLU A 145 19.23 -62.32 39.67
C GLU A 145 19.92 -60.93 39.68
N ARG A 146 21.26 -60.87 39.67
CA ARG A 146 22.00 -59.61 39.76
C ARG A 146 22.15 -58.94 38.39
N PRO A 147 21.72 -57.67 38.23
CA PRO A 147 21.83 -56.95 36.97
C PRO A 147 23.29 -56.67 36.60
N GLN A 148 23.67 -56.99 35.36
CA GLN A 148 25.01 -56.74 34.84
C GLN A 148 25.14 -55.31 34.29
N CYS A 149 26.36 -54.75 34.34
CA CYS A 149 26.65 -53.45 33.73
C CYS A 149 26.59 -53.55 32.20
N GLN A 150 25.89 -52.63 31.52
CA GLN A 150 25.79 -52.62 30.05
C GLN A 150 27.14 -52.32 29.37
N HIS A 151 27.97 -51.43 29.95
CA HIS A 151 29.24 -51.02 29.35
C HIS A 151 30.47 -51.46 30.16
N PHE A 152 30.75 -50.79 31.28
CA PHE A 152 31.93 -51.06 32.09
C PHE A 152 31.51 -51.41 33.52
N CYS A 153 32.08 -52.47 34.07
CA CYS A 153 31.91 -52.91 35.45
C CYS A 153 33.19 -52.64 36.24
N HIS A 154 33.07 -52.04 37.42
CA HIS A 154 34.18 -51.73 38.32
C HIS A 154 33.94 -52.38 39.68
N ASN A 155 34.72 -53.43 39.99
CA ASN A 155 34.67 -54.12 41.28
C ASN A 155 35.46 -53.35 42.36
N TYR A 156 34.95 -53.29 43.59
CA TYR A 156 35.64 -52.75 44.75
C TYR A 156 35.30 -53.56 46.01
N ALA A 157 36.06 -53.37 47.09
CA ALA A 157 35.87 -54.13 48.31
C ALA A 157 34.45 -53.93 48.91
N GLY A 158 33.58 -54.93 48.73
CA GLY A 158 32.20 -54.96 49.22
C GLY A 158 31.12 -54.62 48.20
N GLY A 159 31.44 -54.45 46.92
CA GLY A 159 30.46 -54.28 45.84
C GLY A 159 31.07 -53.82 44.51
N TYR A 160 30.21 -53.43 43.56
CA TYR A 160 30.62 -52.94 42.25
C TYR A 160 29.82 -51.70 41.84
N PHE A 161 30.27 -51.00 40.80
CA PHE A 161 29.50 -49.97 40.12
C PHE A 161 29.71 -50.01 38.62
N CYS A 162 28.73 -49.50 37.87
CA CYS A 162 28.80 -49.42 36.42
C CYS A 162 29.20 -48.02 35.94
N SER A 163 29.88 -47.95 34.80
CA SER A 163 30.10 -46.68 34.11
C SER A 163 29.88 -46.83 32.60
N CYS A 164 29.61 -45.71 31.94
CA CYS A 164 29.30 -45.69 30.51
C CYS A 164 30.48 -45.20 29.66
N ARG A 165 30.45 -45.53 28.37
CA ARG A 165 31.34 -44.93 27.37
C ARG A 165 31.08 -43.43 27.23
N THR A 166 32.07 -42.70 26.75
CA THR A 166 31.94 -41.29 26.43
C THR A 166 30.74 -41.06 25.50
N GLY A 167 29.85 -40.13 25.85
CA GLY A 167 28.62 -39.84 25.08
C GLY A 167 27.35 -40.52 25.63
N TYR A 168 27.48 -41.47 26.55
CA TYR A 168 26.35 -42.16 27.19
C TYR A 168 26.20 -41.72 28.64
N GLN A 169 24.96 -41.70 29.12
CA GLN A 169 24.63 -41.38 30.50
C GLN A 169 24.15 -42.63 31.24
N LEU A 170 24.72 -42.84 32.42
CA LEU A 170 24.31 -43.93 33.32
C LEU A 170 22.91 -43.64 33.83
N GLN A 171 22.01 -44.59 33.63
CA GLN A 171 20.60 -44.46 33.97
C GLN A 171 20.36 -44.61 35.47
N SER A 172 19.14 -44.29 35.91
CA SER A 172 18.72 -44.37 37.32
C SER A 172 18.78 -45.77 37.93
N ASP A 173 18.79 -46.82 37.09
CA ASP A 173 19.01 -48.19 37.52
C ASP A 173 20.46 -48.47 37.92
N HIS A 174 21.39 -47.53 37.65
CA HIS A 174 22.82 -47.62 37.86
C HIS A 174 23.54 -48.73 37.07
N HIS A 175 22.90 -49.30 36.03
CA HIS A 175 23.44 -50.41 35.23
C HIS A 175 23.38 -50.14 33.72
N SER A 176 22.32 -49.48 33.26
CA SER A 176 22.09 -49.19 31.84
C SER A 176 22.71 -47.86 31.43
N CYS A 177 23.09 -47.76 30.16
CA CYS A 177 23.74 -46.63 29.53
C CYS A 177 22.96 -46.22 28.30
N LYS A 178 22.37 -45.01 28.29
CA LYS A 178 21.64 -44.49 27.12
C LYS A 178 22.30 -43.24 26.55
N VAL A 179 22.18 -43.05 25.24
CA VAL A 179 22.56 -41.80 24.56
C VAL A 179 21.39 -40.83 24.64
N GLU A 180 21.66 -39.60 25.05
CA GLU A 180 20.70 -38.50 24.92
C GLU A 180 20.83 -37.92 23.51
N CYS A 181 19.93 -38.31 22.61
CA CYS A 181 19.85 -37.82 21.22
C CYS A 181 18.51 -37.12 20.92
N SER A 182 17.71 -36.84 21.95
CA SER A 182 16.49 -36.07 21.84
C SER A 182 16.77 -34.62 22.20
N SER A 183 16.25 -33.67 21.40
CA SER A 183 16.36 -32.20 21.55
C SER A 183 17.44 -31.46 20.74
N GLU A 184 17.94 -32.05 19.66
CA GLU A 184 18.84 -31.32 18.76
C GLU A 184 18.06 -30.35 17.85
N LEU A 185 18.33 -29.05 18.03
CA LEU A 185 17.73 -27.96 17.25
C LEU A 185 18.78 -27.36 16.30
N PHE A 186 18.50 -27.42 15.00
CA PHE A 186 19.34 -26.89 13.94
C PHE A 186 18.73 -25.62 13.35
N THR A 187 19.44 -24.49 13.46
CA THR A 187 18.97 -23.17 13.00
C THR A 187 19.84 -22.55 11.90
N GLU A 188 20.94 -23.19 11.53
CA GLU A 188 21.85 -22.69 10.49
C GLU A 188 21.37 -23.03 9.06
N ALA A 189 21.82 -22.27 8.05
CA ALA A 189 21.35 -22.45 6.67
C ALA A 189 21.77 -23.80 6.03
N SER A 190 22.80 -24.46 6.58
CA SER A 190 23.23 -25.80 6.19
C SER A 190 23.87 -26.50 7.37
N GLY A 191 23.83 -27.82 7.39
CA GLY A 191 24.48 -28.60 8.45
C GLY A 191 24.37 -30.10 8.22
N TYR A 192 24.88 -30.86 9.17
CA TYR A 192 24.90 -32.32 9.11
C TYR A 192 24.16 -32.92 10.31
N LEU A 193 23.37 -33.95 10.07
CA LEU A 193 22.74 -34.79 11.08
C LEU A 193 23.15 -36.24 10.83
N SER A 194 23.26 -37.06 11.86
CA SER A 194 23.50 -38.49 11.72
C SER A 194 22.95 -39.27 12.91
N SER A 195 22.73 -40.57 12.71
CA SER A 195 22.56 -41.50 13.81
C SER A 195 23.78 -41.45 14.76
N PRO A 196 23.60 -41.77 16.06
CA PRO A 196 24.71 -41.87 16.99
C PRO A 196 25.79 -42.84 16.48
N GLU A 197 27.06 -42.48 16.71
CA GLU A 197 28.25 -43.26 16.33
C GLU A 197 28.49 -43.47 14.82
N TYR A 198 27.67 -42.89 13.93
CA TYR A 198 27.82 -43.02 12.49
C TYR A 198 29.28 -42.77 12.02
N PRO A 199 29.88 -43.67 11.22
CA PRO A 199 29.28 -44.81 10.52
C PRO A 199 29.41 -46.17 11.25
N GLN A 200 29.68 -46.16 12.56
CA GLN A 200 29.61 -47.38 13.37
C GLN A 200 28.14 -47.74 13.68
N PRO A 201 27.87 -49.00 14.09
CA PRO A 201 26.52 -49.41 14.47
C PRO A 201 25.89 -48.48 15.50
N TYR A 202 24.64 -48.07 15.25
CA TYR A 202 23.91 -47.25 16.21
C TYR A 202 23.46 -48.11 17.42
N PRO A 203 23.21 -47.49 18.58
CA PRO A 203 22.71 -48.19 19.77
C PRO A 203 21.27 -48.71 19.64
N GLU A 204 20.95 -49.75 20.40
CA GLU A 204 19.58 -50.22 20.63
C GLU A 204 18.73 -49.23 21.46
N ASP A 205 17.40 -49.37 21.40
CA ASP A 205 16.39 -48.62 22.17
C ASP A 205 16.49 -47.09 22.06
N LEU A 206 16.83 -46.56 20.89
CA LEU A 206 16.94 -45.13 20.63
C LEU A 206 15.58 -44.49 20.32
N GLN A 207 15.42 -43.28 20.84
CA GLN A 207 14.37 -42.35 20.43
C GLN A 207 14.99 -40.97 20.22
N CYS A 208 15.51 -40.75 19.00
CA CYS A 208 16.19 -39.52 18.64
C CYS A 208 15.25 -38.58 17.88
N ASN A 209 15.21 -37.32 18.31
CA ASN A 209 14.38 -36.27 17.73
C ASN A 209 15.26 -35.10 17.31
N TYR A 210 15.31 -34.87 16.00
CA TYR A 210 16.05 -33.77 15.39
C TYR A 210 15.07 -32.79 14.76
N SER A 211 15.25 -31.49 15.05
CA SER A 211 14.40 -30.43 14.51
C SER A 211 15.24 -29.42 13.76
N ILE A 212 14.99 -29.25 12.46
CA ILE A 212 15.55 -28.16 11.67
C ILE A 212 14.51 -27.04 11.63
N ARG A 213 14.90 -25.84 12.06
CA ARG A 213 14.03 -24.67 12.16
C ARG A 213 14.73 -23.45 11.59
N LEU A 214 14.40 -23.11 10.35
CA LEU A 214 14.97 -21.96 9.64
C LEU A 214 13.95 -20.81 9.54
N GLN A 215 14.44 -19.64 9.16
CA GLN A 215 13.59 -18.49 8.87
C GLN A 215 12.58 -18.80 7.75
N LYS A 216 11.38 -18.25 7.88
CA LYS A 216 10.33 -18.36 6.84
C LYS A 216 10.85 -17.82 5.50
N GLY A 217 10.45 -18.45 4.40
CA GLY A 217 10.91 -18.12 3.05
C GLY A 217 12.17 -18.86 2.59
N LEU A 218 12.74 -19.69 3.44
CA LEU A 218 13.72 -20.71 3.08
C LEU A 218 13.04 -22.07 2.86
N SER A 219 13.56 -22.85 1.93
CA SER A 219 13.16 -24.23 1.68
C SER A 219 14.34 -25.15 1.96
N ILE A 220 14.14 -26.17 2.80
CA ILE A 220 15.15 -27.14 3.19
C ILE A 220 15.19 -28.29 2.18
N THR A 221 16.40 -28.64 1.75
CA THR A 221 16.70 -29.83 0.95
C THR A 221 17.60 -30.75 1.76
N LEU A 222 17.18 -32.01 1.94
CA LEU A 222 17.92 -33.05 2.65
C LEU A 222 18.66 -33.91 1.64
N LYS A 223 19.97 -34.10 1.82
CA LYS A 223 20.79 -35.02 1.03
C LYS A 223 21.33 -36.14 1.91
N PHE A 224 20.88 -37.36 1.68
CA PHE A 224 21.41 -38.55 2.36
C PHE A 224 22.82 -38.87 1.84
N LEU A 225 23.72 -39.19 2.76
CA LEU A 225 25.11 -39.54 2.51
C LEU A 225 25.32 -41.03 2.79
N GLU A 226 26.20 -41.66 2.02
CA GLU A 226 26.55 -43.08 2.17
C GLU A 226 27.63 -43.30 3.25
N PRO A 227 27.58 -44.42 4.00
CA PRO A 227 26.57 -45.49 3.93
C PRO A 227 25.20 -45.10 4.49
N PHE A 228 24.11 -45.64 3.92
CA PHE A 228 22.77 -45.66 4.53
C PHE A 228 22.37 -47.11 4.84
N GLU A 229 22.16 -47.42 6.12
CA GLU A 229 21.83 -48.78 6.56
C GLU A 229 21.06 -48.71 7.88
N ILE A 230 19.79 -49.10 7.84
CA ILE A 230 18.88 -49.18 8.99
C ILE A 230 18.26 -50.58 8.97
N ASP A 231 18.10 -51.22 10.13
CA ASP A 231 17.60 -52.60 10.16
C ASP A 231 16.17 -52.72 9.59
N GLU A 232 15.94 -53.76 8.79
CA GLU A 232 14.72 -53.98 8.03
C GLU A 232 14.15 -55.39 8.26
N HIS A 233 12.85 -55.55 8.04
CA HIS A 233 12.19 -56.84 8.05
C HIS A 233 11.84 -57.30 6.63
N GLN A 234 11.94 -58.59 6.35
CA GLN A 234 11.76 -59.13 5.00
C GLN A 234 10.33 -59.06 4.46
N GLN A 235 9.32 -58.89 5.32
CA GLN A 235 7.89 -58.99 4.94
C GLN A 235 7.05 -57.77 5.30
N VAL A 236 7.53 -56.91 6.21
CA VAL A 236 6.78 -55.74 6.71
C VAL A 236 7.70 -54.54 6.57
N HIS A 237 7.17 -53.42 6.08
CA HIS A 237 7.94 -52.20 5.91
C HIS A 237 8.25 -51.59 7.29
N CYS A 238 9.53 -51.44 7.61
CA CYS A 238 10.08 -50.79 8.81
C CYS A 238 9.40 -51.10 10.16
N PRO A 239 9.17 -52.37 10.55
CA PRO A 239 8.53 -52.71 11.83
C PRO A 239 9.47 -52.58 13.03
N TYR A 240 10.78 -52.55 12.80
CA TYR A 240 11.84 -52.50 13.80
C TYR A 240 12.35 -51.06 13.89
N ASP A 241 13.40 -50.77 13.12
CA ASP A 241 14.04 -49.48 13.09
C ASP A 241 13.47 -48.62 11.96
N GLN A 242 13.24 -47.34 12.26
CA GLN A 242 12.56 -46.44 11.35
C GLN A 242 13.09 -45.02 11.47
N LEU A 243 13.38 -44.41 10.33
CA LEU A 243 13.67 -42.99 10.19
C LEU A 243 12.48 -42.28 9.55
N LYS A 244 11.75 -41.50 10.34
CA LYS A 244 10.61 -40.71 9.88
C LYS A 244 11.00 -39.27 9.63
N ILE A 245 10.60 -38.74 8.50
CA ILE A 245 10.78 -37.33 8.16
C ILE A 245 9.42 -36.68 8.01
N GLN A 246 9.21 -35.57 8.72
CA GLN A 246 7.99 -34.78 8.68
C GLN A 246 8.32 -33.33 8.29
N ALA A 247 7.53 -32.75 7.39
CA ALA A 247 7.61 -31.33 7.06
C ALA A 247 6.21 -30.76 6.85
N ARG A 248 5.99 -29.48 7.22
CA ARG A 248 4.67 -28.82 7.15
C ARG A 248 3.55 -29.62 7.85
N GLY A 249 3.88 -30.37 8.91
CA GLY A 249 2.94 -31.24 9.62
C GLY A 249 2.52 -32.50 8.86
N ARG A 250 3.12 -32.80 7.70
CA ARG A 250 2.88 -34.03 6.92
C ARG A 250 4.12 -34.91 6.92
N GLU A 251 3.92 -36.22 7.02
CA GLU A 251 5.00 -37.19 6.85
C GLU A 251 5.45 -37.21 5.38
N ILE A 252 6.74 -37.01 5.15
CA ILE A 252 7.38 -37.11 3.83
C ILE A 252 7.65 -38.57 3.52
N GLY A 253 8.12 -39.33 4.52
CA GLY A 253 8.39 -40.75 4.37
C GLY A 253 8.96 -41.41 5.62
N GLU A 254 8.91 -42.73 5.60
CA GLU A 254 9.43 -43.64 6.62
C GLU A 254 10.45 -44.57 5.95
N PHE A 255 11.69 -44.53 6.43
CA PHE A 255 12.84 -45.13 5.77
C PHE A 255 13.54 -46.14 6.68
N CYS A 256 13.85 -47.31 6.12
CA CYS A 256 14.68 -48.36 6.69
C CYS A 256 15.40 -49.11 5.55
N GLY A 257 16.24 -50.08 5.87
CA GLY A 257 16.97 -50.90 4.90
C GLY A 257 18.26 -50.25 4.41
N ARG A 258 18.69 -50.67 3.23
CA ARG A 258 19.98 -50.25 2.61
C ARG A 258 19.82 -49.29 1.43
N GLU A 259 18.61 -49.01 1.01
CA GLU A 259 18.34 -48.11 -0.11
C GLU A 259 18.19 -46.67 0.39
N SER A 260 19.16 -45.82 0.04
CA SER A 260 19.16 -44.41 0.42
C SER A 260 18.02 -43.64 -0.28
N PRO A 261 17.27 -42.77 0.43
CA PRO A 261 16.24 -41.91 -0.17
C PRO A 261 16.79 -40.85 -1.14
N GLY A 262 18.11 -40.66 -1.20
CA GLY A 262 18.75 -39.68 -2.07
C GLY A 262 18.54 -38.23 -1.63
N ILE A 263 17.97 -37.40 -2.50
CA ILE A 263 17.73 -35.97 -2.26
C ILE A 263 16.22 -35.73 -2.08
N ILE A 264 15.84 -35.11 -0.96
CA ILE A 264 14.46 -34.78 -0.63
C ILE A 264 14.30 -33.26 -0.54
N GLU A 265 13.48 -32.69 -1.42
CA GLU A 265 13.07 -31.28 -1.34
C GLU A 265 11.81 -31.15 -0.47
N THR A 266 11.96 -30.60 0.74
CA THR A 266 10.87 -30.57 1.72
C THR A 266 9.85 -29.46 1.45
N SER A 267 10.21 -28.48 0.61
CA SER A 267 9.45 -27.24 0.41
C SER A 267 9.15 -26.49 1.73
N SER A 268 9.85 -26.77 2.83
CA SER A 268 9.54 -26.27 4.17
C SER A 268 10.75 -25.59 4.79
N ASN A 269 10.52 -24.59 5.64
CA ASN A 269 11.54 -24.05 6.54
C ASN A 269 11.64 -24.83 7.87
N GLU A 270 10.76 -25.81 8.06
CA GLU A 270 10.65 -26.63 9.27
C GLU A 270 10.59 -28.11 8.87
N VAL A 271 11.51 -28.90 9.42
CA VAL A 271 11.60 -30.34 9.21
C VAL A 271 11.86 -31.02 10.56
N ASP A 272 11.11 -32.06 10.85
CA ASP A 272 11.30 -32.93 12.00
C ASP A 272 11.73 -34.31 11.53
N ILE A 273 12.75 -34.85 12.18
CA ILE A 273 13.31 -36.16 11.88
C ILE A 273 13.28 -36.98 13.17
N LEU A 274 12.59 -38.11 13.13
CA LEU A 274 12.46 -39.04 14.24
C LEU A 274 13.15 -40.35 13.86
N PHE A 275 14.12 -40.77 14.67
CA PHE A 275 14.80 -42.05 14.51
C PHE A 275 14.50 -42.94 15.71
N LEU A 276 13.88 -44.08 15.46
CA LEU A 276 13.50 -45.07 16.46
C LEU A 276 14.23 -46.37 16.17
N THR A 277 14.80 -46.99 17.22
CA THR A 277 15.41 -48.32 17.14
C THR A 277 14.84 -49.27 18.19
N ASP A 278 14.85 -50.56 17.89
CA ASP A 278 14.40 -51.61 18.82
C ASP A 278 15.54 -52.18 19.68
N ASP A 279 15.32 -53.30 20.37
CA ASP A 279 16.28 -53.93 21.29
C ASP A 279 17.35 -54.78 20.57
N SER A 280 17.44 -54.68 19.25
CA SER A 280 18.31 -55.48 18.39
C SER A 280 18.89 -54.66 17.24
N GLY A 281 20.00 -55.14 16.66
CA GLY A 281 20.55 -54.53 15.45
C GLY A 281 22.03 -54.18 15.52
N PHE A 282 22.66 -54.11 14.34
CA PHE A 282 24.06 -53.67 14.18
C PHE A 282 24.25 -52.81 12.91
N SER A 283 23.16 -52.23 12.40
CA SER A 283 23.17 -51.42 11.19
C SER A 283 23.94 -50.11 11.38
N ARG A 284 24.63 -49.65 10.33
CA ARG A 284 25.59 -48.52 10.39
C ARG A 284 24.95 -47.13 10.47
N GLY A 285 23.62 -47.07 10.32
CA GLY A 285 22.82 -45.86 10.45
C GLY A 285 22.83 -44.97 9.21
N TRP A 286 22.68 -43.67 9.44
CA TRP A 286 22.42 -42.70 8.38
C TRP A 286 23.12 -41.37 8.66
N LYS A 287 23.38 -40.61 7.60
CA LYS A 287 23.86 -39.23 7.67
C LYS A 287 23.19 -38.36 6.63
N ILE A 288 22.72 -37.18 7.03
CA ILE A 288 22.03 -36.20 6.19
C ILE A 288 22.85 -34.91 6.18
N HIS A 289 23.12 -34.39 4.99
CA HIS A 289 23.54 -33.00 4.79
C HIS A 289 22.32 -32.20 4.35
N TYR A 290 21.87 -31.27 5.19
CA TYR A 290 20.78 -30.38 4.81
C TYR A 290 21.32 -29.04 4.32
N THR A 291 20.64 -28.47 3.34
CA THR A 291 20.93 -27.13 2.79
C THR A 291 19.63 -26.37 2.64
N SER A 292 19.69 -25.05 2.58
CA SER A 292 18.52 -24.21 2.38
C SER A 292 18.71 -23.25 1.22
N GLU A 293 17.64 -23.06 0.45
CA GLU A 293 17.55 -22.04 -0.60
C GLU A 293 16.39 -21.10 -0.32
N LYS A 294 16.51 -19.84 -0.76
CA LYS A 294 15.37 -18.92 -0.75
C LYS A 294 14.33 -19.36 -1.76
N ILE A 295 13.07 -19.37 -1.33
CA ILE A 295 11.91 -19.62 -2.18
C ILE A 295 11.85 -18.59 -3.30
N ARG A 296 11.54 -19.05 -4.51
CA ARG A 296 11.49 -18.22 -5.72
C ARG A 296 10.05 -17.87 -6.06
N CYS A 297 9.83 -16.65 -6.55
CA CYS A 297 8.55 -16.20 -7.09
C CYS A 297 8.54 -16.27 -8.63
N PRO A 298 7.35 -16.44 -9.25
CA PRO A 298 7.23 -16.44 -10.70
C PRO A 298 7.66 -15.08 -11.29
N GLN A 299 8.24 -15.11 -12.49
CA GLN A 299 8.62 -13.88 -13.21
C GLN A 299 7.39 -12.97 -13.42
N PRO A 300 7.45 -11.69 -13.03
CA PRO A 300 6.34 -10.77 -13.23
C PRO A 300 6.17 -10.44 -14.71
N VAL A 301 4.96 -10.62 -15.23
CA VAL A 301 4.62 -10.35 -16.64
C VAL A 301 3.59 -9.22 -16.72
N PRO A 302 3.85 -8.13 -17.48
CA PRO A 302 2.87 -7.08 -17.73
C PRO A 302 1.59 -7.62 -18.38
N ARG A 303 0.42 -7.12 -17.96
CA ARG A 303 -0.87 -7.49 -18.57
C ARG A 303 -1.18 -6.74 -19.86
N ASP A 304 -0.48 -5.64 -20.08
CA ASP A 304 -0.62 -4.75 -21.23
C ASP A 304 0.74 -4.19 -21.66
N GLN A 305 0.79 -3.56 -22.82
CA GLN A 305 2.01 -2.99 -23.41
C GLN A 305 2.41 -1.61 -22.84
N PHE A 306 1.63 -1.06 -21.90
CA PHE A 306 1.84 0.28 -21.32
C PHE A 306 2.40 0.22 -19.90
N THR A 307 2.28 -0.94 -19.27
CA THR A 307 2.86 -1.30 -17.98
C THR A 307 4.37 -1.54 -18.11
N ILE A 308 5.15 -0.88 -17.26
CA ILE A 308 6.61 -0.97 -17.19
C ILE A 308 6.98 -1.48 -15.80
N ILE A 309 7.63 -2.65 -15.77
CA ILE A 309 8.30 -3.16 -14.56
C ILE A 309 9.68 -2.51 -14.50
N ARG A 310 9.96 -1.80 -13.41
CA ARG A 310 11.27 -1.16 -13.20
C ARG A 310 12.27 -2.19 -12.70
N ASP A 311 13.48 -2.12 -13.23
CA ASP A 311 14.63 -2.94 -12.81
C ASP A 311 14.31 -4.44 -12.77
N LEU A 312 13.81 -4.96 -13.89
CA LEU A 312 13.43 -6.38 -14.02
C LEU A 312 14.62 -7.29 -13.71
N GLN A 313 14.48 -8.14 -12.70
CA GLN A 313 15.51 -9.09 -12.29
C GLN A 313 15.32 -10.43 -13.01
N PRO A 314 16.41 -11.16 -13.30
CA PRO A 314 16.31 -12.48 -13.96
C PRO A 314 15.65 -13.55 -13.08
N VAL A 315 15.77 -13.42 -11.76
CA VAL A 315 15.14 -14.30 -10.76
C VAL A 315 14.72 -13.46 -9.57
N TYR A 316 13.52 -13.73 -9.03
CA TYR A 316 13.01 -13.10 -7.81
C TYR A 316 12.91 -14.14 -6.69
N GLN A 317 13.43 -13.80 -5.52
CA GLN A 317 13.46 -14.64 -4.33
C GLN A 317 12.68 -13.97 -3.18
N PHE A 318 12.44 -14.73 -2.11
CA PHE A 318 11.75 -14.24 -0.92
C PHE A 318 12.31 -12.88 -0.43
N GLN A 319 11.39 -11.94 -0.14
CA GLN A 319 11.63 -10.53 0.21
C GLN A 319 12.07 -9.61 -0.95
N ASP A 320 12.38 -10.13 -2.13
CA ASP A 320 12.58 -9.28 -3.30
C ASP A 320 11.25 -8.62 -3.69
N TYR A 321 11.35 -7.48 -4.38
CA TYR A 321 10.21 -6.73 -4.84
C TYR A 321 10.44 -6.18 -6.24
N PHE A 322 9.35 -5.89 -6.94
CA PHE A 322 9.38 -5.10 -8.16
C PHE A 322 8.42 -3.93 -8.07
N VAL A 323 8.79 -2.85 -8.77
CA VAL A 323 7.99 -1.63 -8.85
C VAL A 323 7.41 -1.51 -10.24
N VAL A 324 6.14 -1.11 -10.31
CA VAL A 324 5.44 -0.91 -11.58
C VAL A 324 5.15 0.56 -11.79
N SER A 325 5.34 1.01 -13.04
CA SER A 325 4.94 2.33 -13.51
C SER A 325 4.31 2.22 -14.90
N CYS A 326 3.57 3.23 -15.33
CA CYS A 326 3.01 3.28 -16.68
C CYS A 326 3.86 4.16 -17.60
N LYS A 327 3.75 3.95 -18.91
CA LYS A 327 4.21 4.91 -19.93
C LYS A 327 3.53 6.27 -19.71
N THR A 328 4.21 7.35 -20.12
CA THR A 328 3.65 8.71 -20.05
C THR A 328 2.28 8.79 -20.71
N GLY A 329 1.32 9.40 -20.02
CA GLY A 329 -0.07 9.52 -20.49
C GLY A 329 -0.97 8.33 -20.14
N TYR A 330 -0.51 7.43 -19.27
CA TYR A 330 -1.29 6.33 -18.72
C TYR A 330 -1.30 6.39 -17.18
N ASN A 331 -2.44 6.09 -16.60
CA ASN A 331 -2.65 5.96 -15.16
C ASN A 331 -2.50 4.50 -14.74
N LEU A 332 -1.83 4.29 -13.60
CA LEU A 332 -1.74 2.97 -12.98
C LEU A 332 -3.04 2.66 -12.26
N MET A 333 -3.67 1.53 -12.59
CA MET A 333 -5.00 1.16 -12.12
C MET A 333 -5.01 -0.22 -11.47
N GLU A 334 -5.77 -0.35 -10.39
CA GLU A 334 -6.14 -1.63 -9.79
C GLU A 334 -7.67 -1.71 -9.71
N GLY A 335 -8.27 -2.53 -10.59
CA GLY A 335 -9.70 -2.45 -10.85
C GLY A 335 -10.07 -1.04 -11.33
N ASN A 336 -10.94 -0.35 -10.58
CA ASN A 336 -11.36 1.03 -10.88
C ASN A 336 -10.59 2.09 -10.07
N ARG A 337 -9.58 1.69 -9.29
CA ARG A 337 -8.84 2.60 -8.40
C ARG A 337 -7.53 3.03 -9.04
N LYS A 338 -7.32 4.34 -9.16
CA LYS A 338 -6.03 4.93 -9.56
C LYS A 338 -5.01 4.79 -8.42
N LEU A 339 -3.82 4.30 -8.75
CA LEU A 339 -2.68 4.15 -7.85
C LEU A 339 -1.62 5.20 -8.15
N LEU A 340 -0.95 5.71 -7.11
CA LEU A 340 0.20 6.60 -7.25
C LEU A 340 1.50 5.80 -7.49
N SER A 341 1.60 4.63 -6.87
CA SER A 341 2.73 3.71 -6.98
C SER A 341 2.24 2.30 -6.71
N PHE A 342 2.90 1.31 -7.31
CA PHE A 342 2.65 -0.10 -7.02
C PHE A 342 3.96 -0.81 -6.75
N THR A 343 3.97 -1.69 -5.76
CA THR A 343 5.11 -2.53 -5.41
C THR A 343 4.59 -3.89 -5.01
N ALA A 344 5.14 -4.95 -5.61
CA ALA A 344 4.83 -6.32 -5.27
C ALA A 344 6.07 -7.00 -4.67
N VAL A 345 5.94 -7.51 -3.44
CA VAL A 345 6.92 -8.27 -2.68
C VAL A 345 6.66 -9.77 -2.79
N CYS A 346 7.73 -10.55 -2.96
CA CYS A 346 7.73 -12.01 -3.01
C CYS A 346 7.54 -12.62 -1.61
N GLN A 347 6.52 -13.44 -1.44
CA GLN A 347 6.12 -14.03 -0.16
C GLN A 347 6.79 -15.38 0.11
N ALA A 348 6.69 -15.84 1.36
CA ALA A 348 7.28 -17.09 1.81
C ALA A 348 6.62 -18.35 1.23
N ASP A 349 5.49 -18.23 0.55
CA ASP A 349 4.82 -19.32 -0.17
C ASP A 349 5.16 -19.35 -1.67
N GLY A 350 6.05 -18.47 -2.13
CA GLY A 350 6.44 -18.35 -3.53
C GLY A 350 5.45 -17.57 -4.39
N THR A 351 4.47 -16.89 -3.79
CA THR A 351 3.51 -16.03 -4.48
C THR A 351 3.83 -14.55 -4.31
N TRP A 352 3.28 -13.72 -5.19
CA TRP A 352 3.32 -12.26 -5.04
C TRP A 352 2.19 -11.80 -4.14
N HIS A 353 2.50 -10.93 -3.16
CA HIS A 353 1.47 -10.48 -2.20
C HIS A 353 0.34 -9.64 -2.83
N GLN A 354 0.53 -9.14 -4.05
CA GLN A 354 -0.44 -8.38 -4.82
C GLN A 354 -0.42 -8.79 -6.28
N SER A 355 -1.59 -8.73 -6.93
CA SER A 355 -1.74 -9.02 -8.35
C SER A 355 -1.26 -7.87 -9.23
N MET A 356 -0.71 -8.19 -10.40
CA MET A 356 -0.24 -7.21 -11.38
C MET A 356 -1.37 -6.20 -11.77
N PRO A 357 -1.14 -4.88 -11.62
CA PRO A 357 -2.07 -3.85 -12.04
C PRO A 357 -2.08 -3.70 -13.58
N HIS A 358 -2.91 -2.82 -14.10
CA HIS A 358 -2.94 -2.47 -15.52
C HIS A 358 -2.85 -0.95 -15.70
N CYS A 359 -2.48 -0.52 -16.91
CA CYS A 359 -2.34 0.88 -17.25
C CYS A 359 -3.47 1.33 -18.18
N GLU A 360 -4.20 2.38 -17.78
CA GLU A 360 -5.28 2.96 -18.57
C GLU A 360 -4.90 4.34 -19.11
N ILE A 361 -5.28 4.63 -20.35
CA ILE A 361 -4.95 5.92 -20.98
C ILE A 361 -5.63 7.08 -20.25
N VAL A 362 -4.90 8.18 -20.06
CA VAL A 362 -5.40 9.42 -19.43
C VAL A 362 -6.46 10.05 -20.33
N LYS A 363 -7.52 10.59 -19.73
CA LYS A 363 -8.60 11.32 -20.41
C LYS A 363 -8.76 12.72 -19.84
N CYS A 364 -8.75 13.74 -20.70
CA CYS A 364 -8.84 15.16 -20.30
C CYS A 364 -10.27 15.66 -20.05
N GLY A 365 -11.28 14.80 -20.15
CA GLY A 365 -12.68 15.19 -20.03
C GLY A 365 -13.15 16.08 -21.19
N SER A 366 -14.32 16.68 -21.04
CA SER A 366 -14.89 17.54 -22.07
C SER A 366 -14.19 18.91 -22.09
N PRO A 367 -13.82 19.43 -23.28
CA PRO A 367 -13.27 20.77 -23.40
C PRO A 367 -14.21 21.86 -22.85
N LYS A 368 -13.63 22.96 -22.37
CA LYS A 368 -14.40 24.12 -21.89
C LYS A 368 -15.21 24.74 -23.05
N ILE A 369 -16.41 25.22 -22.77
CA ILE A 369 -17.26 25.87 -23.77
C ILE A 369 -16.73 27.28 -24.02
N LEU A 370 -16.57 27.64 -25.30
CA LEU A 370 -16.19 28.97 -25.74
C LEU A 370 -17.43 29.80 -26.06
N THR A 371 -17.70 30.85 -25.30
CA THR A 371 -18.79 31.79 -25.56
C THR A 371 -18.61 32.45 -26.93
N ASN A 372 -19.69 32.54 -27.72
CA ASN A 372 -19.68 33.06 -29.09
C ASN A 372 -18.75 32.32 -30.05
N GLY A 373 -18.49 31.04 -29.75
CA GLY A 373 -17.68 30.15 -30.57
C GLY A 373 -18.01 28.69 -30.33
N ALA A 374 -17.09 27.84 -30.78
CA ALA A 374 -17.16 26.40 -30.61
C ALA A 374 -15.74 25.82 -30.60
N PHE A 375 -15.62 24.55 -30.24
CA PHE A 375 -14.41 23.77 -30.50
C PHE A 375 -14.72 22.62 -31.46
N SER A 376 -13.68 22.08 -32.07
CA SER A 376 -13.73 20.82 -32.84
C SER A 376 -12.49 19.99 -32.56
N TYR A 377 -12.66 18.66 -32.52
CA TYR A 377 -11.54 17.73 -32.52
C TYR A 377 -10.83 17.78 -33.87
N VAL A 378 -9.50 17.93 -33.85
CA VAL A 378 -8.70 18.15 -35.07
C VAL A 378 -8.79 16.97 -36.04
N ASN A 379 -8.92 15.75 -35.53
CA ASN A 379 -9.01 14.53 -36.34
C ASN A 379 -10.46 14.05 -36.54
N GLY A 380 -11.47 14.88 -36.25
CA GLY A 380 -12.90 14.60 -36.47
C GLY A 380 -13.54 13.58 -35.51
N LEU A 381 -12.76 12.67 -34.93
CA LEU A 381 -13.22 11.76 -33.88
C LEU A 381 -13.25 12.48 -32.54
N ALA A 382 -14.40 12.41 -31.85
CA ALA A 382 -14.54 12.89 -30.49
C ALA A 382 -13.73 11.98 -29.54
N ASN A 383 -12.43 12.25 -29.43
CA ASN A 383 -11.51 11.57 -28.54
C ASN A 383 -10.90 12.58 -27.57
N ASN A 384 -11.01 12.30 -26.28
CA ASN A 384 -10.43 13.11 -25.19
C ASN A 384 -9.28 12.41 -24.47
N GLU A 385 -8.72 11.36 -25.06
CA GLU A 385 -7.56 10.64 -24.55
C GLU A 385 -6.27 11.44 -24.72
N TYR A 386 -5.23 11.06 -24.00
CA TYR A 386 -3.89 11.63 -24.09
C TYR A 386 -3.42 11.80 -25.55
N GLN A 387 -2.82 12.95 -25.85
CA GLN A 387 -2.38 13.39 -27.20
C GLN A 387 -3.51 13.70 -28.21
N SER A 388 -4.78 13.54 -27.85
CA SER A 388 -5.86 14.12 -28.66
C SER A 388 -5.76 15.64 -28.72
N ALA A 389 -6.29 16.24 -29.79
CA ALA A 389 -6.19 17.66 -30.04
C ALA A 389 -7.55 18.26 -30.44
N ILE A 390 -7.79 19.49 -29.95
CA ILE A 390 -8.95 20.32 -30.29
C ILE A 390 -8.49 21.66 -30.84
N SER A 391 -9.36 22.32 -31.59
CA SER A 391 -9.19 23.70 -32.05
C SER A 391 -10.44 24.49 -31.71
N TYR A 392 -10.27 25.66 -31.11
CA TYR A 392 -11.33 26.63 -30.89
C TYR A 392 -11.52 27.52 -32.12
N ARG A 393 -12.77 27.95 -32.34
CA ARG A 393 -13.14 28.92 -33.38
C ARG A 393 -14.27 29.80 -32.88
N CYS A 394 -14.29 31.05 -33.31
CA CYS A 394 -15.40 31.97 -33.03
C CYS A 394 -16.47 31.87 -34.13
N ASN A 395 -17.66 32.39 -33.82
CA ASN A 395 -18.76 32.51 -34.78
C ASN A 395 -18.50 33.66 -35.76
N GLU A 396 -17.60 33.39 -36.71
CA GLU A 396 -17.29 34.31 -37.81
C GLU A 396 -18.51 34.51 -38.72
N PRO A 397 -18.66 35.70 -39.36
CA PRO A 397 -17.76 36.86 -39.32
C PRO A 397 -18.05 37.85 -38.18
N TYR A 398 -18.95 37.52 -37.26
CA TYR A 398 -19.47 38.46 -36.25
C TYR A 398 -18.57 38.59 -35.01
N TYR A 399 -17.81 37.53 -34.73
CA TYR A 399 -16.79 37.51 -33.70
C TYR A 399 -15.46 37.10 -34.31
N HIS A 400 -14.36 37.61 -33.77
CA HIS A 400 -13.02 37.18 -34.11
C HIS A 400 -12.33 36.63 -32.88
N ILE A 401 -11.45 35.64 -33.10
CA ILE A 401 -10.71 35.00 -32.02
C ILE A 401 -9.55 35.88 -31.59
N VAL A 402 -9.41 36.06 -30.29
CA VAL A 402 -8.23 36.67 -29.67
C VAL A 402 -7.60 35.61 -28.78
N THR A 403 -6.40 35.21 -29.16
CA THR A 403 -5.54 34.36 -28.36
C THR A 403 -4.65 35.26 -27.49
N GLY A 404 -4.30 34.80 -26.29
CA GLY A 404 -3.33 35.49 -25.44
C GLY A 404 -1.91 35.33 -25.99
N THR A 405 -0.98 34.83 -25.17
CA THR A 405 0.34 34.42 -25.68
C THR A 405 0.27 33.12 -26.48
N GLY A 406 -0.69 32.26 -26.16
CA GLY A 406 -0.87 30.94 -26.78
C GLY A 406 -1.69 30.96 -28.07
N GLY A 407 -2.20 29.77 -28.41
CA GLY A 407 -2.94 29.53 -29.67
C GLY A 407 -4.41 29.14 -29.46
N ASP A 408 -5.06 28.77 -30.56
CA ASP A 408 -6.43 28.26 -30.60
C ASP A 408 -6.49 26.72 -30.53
N ARG A 409 -5.33 26.05 -30.63
CA ARG A 409 -5.18 24.59 -30.60
C ARG A 409 -4.70 24.11 -29.25
N PHE A 410 -5.39 23.11 -28.69
CA PHE A 410 -5.11 22.51 -27.39
C PHE A 410 -4.92 21.00 -27.52
N THR A 411 -3.99 20.43 -26.76
CA THR A 411 -3.71 19.00 -26.70
C THR A 411 -3.99 18.45 -25.30
N CYS A 412 -4.41 17.19 -25.23
CA CYS A 412 -4.64 16.51 -23.96
C CYS A 412 -3.31 16.10 -23.32
N SER A 413 -2.97 16.73 -22.19
CA SER A 413 -1.73 16.52 -21.45
C SER A 413 -1.72 15.18 -20.70
N PRO A 414 -0.53 14.67 -20.28
CA PRO A 414 -0.45 13.45 -19.49
C PRO A 414 -1.06 13.57 -18.09
N GLU A 415 -1.28 14.79 -17.59
CA GLU A 415 -1.98 15.08 -16.33
C GLU A 415 -3.51 15.09 -16.48
N GLY A 416 -4.03 15.00 -17.71
CA GLY A 416 -5.47 15.02 -17.97
C GLY A 416 -6.04 16.44 -18.09
N THR A 417 -5.25 17.41 -18.58
CA THR A 417 -5.71 18.78 -18.84
C THR A 417 -5.53 19.16 -20.31
N TRP A 418 -6.46 19.92 -20.87
CA TRP A 418 -6.31 20.53 -22.19
C TRP A 418 -5.38 21.74 -22.12
N LEU A 419 -4.23 21.67 -22.79
CA LEU A 419 -3.19 22.71 -22.77
C LEU A 419 -2.87 23.19 -24.19
N ASP A 420 -2.57 24.48 -24.34
CA ASP A 420 -2.08 25.04 -25.60
C ASP A 420 -0.58 24.75 -25.81
N GLN A 421 0.01 25.35 -26.86
CA GLN A 421 1.42 25.19 -27.21
C GLN A 421 2.39 25.75 -26.15
N ASP A 422 1.92 26.69 -25.32
CA ASP A 422 2.69 27.31 -24.23
C ASP A 422 2.45 26.61 -22.88
N GLY A 423 1.64 25.55 -22.85
CA GLY A 423 1.30 24.82 -21.62
C GLY A 423 0.22 25.50 -20.77
N GLN A 424 -0.58 26.41 -21.35
CA GLN A 424 -1.64 27.12 -20.63
C GLN A 424 -3.01 26.46 -20.83
N ALA A 425 -3.83 26.47 -19.78
CA ALA A 425 -5.21 25.98 -19.80
C ALA A 425 -6.27 27.09 -20.03
N ARG A 426 -5.82 28.30 -20.36
CA ARG A 426 -6.67 29.48 -20.58
C ARG A 426 -7.15 29.47 -22.03
N ILE A 427 -8.46 29.29 -22.22
CA ILE A 427 -9.06 29.28 -23.56
C ILE A 427 -9.06 30.69 -24.19
N PRO A 428 -9.06 30.78 -25.53
CA PRO A 428 -9.19 32.06 -26.25
C PRO A 428 -10.52 32.76 -25.95
N THR A 429 -10.62 34.04 -26.33
CA THR A 429 -11.84 34.84 -26.18
C THR A 429 -12.35 35.28 -27.56
N CYS A 430 -13.67 35.27 -27.75
CA CYS A 430 -14.31 35.74 -28.98
C CYS A 430 -14.79 37.18 -28.80
N LEU A 431 -14.15 38.13 -29.51
CA LEU A 431 -14.49 39.54 -29.42
C LEU A 431 -15.40 39.99 -30.59
N PRO A 432 -16.41 40.83 -30.33
CA PRO A 432 -17.27 41.43 -31.35
C PRO A 432 -16.51 42.10 -32.50
N VAL A 433 -16.96 41.87 -33.73
CA VAL A 433 -16.51 42.59 -34.91
C VAL A 433 -17.43 43.79 -35.16
N CYS A 434 -16.91 45.00 -35.04
CA CYS A 434 -17.69 46.22 -35.26
C CYS A 434 -17.64 46.72 -36.72
N GLY A 435 -18.68 47.48 -37.10
CA GLY A 435 -18.69 48.33 -38.30
C GLY A 435 -18.69 47.58 -39.63
N LYS A 436 -19.06 46.30 -39.66
CA LYS A 436 -19.08 45.47 -40.87
C LYS A 436 -20.47 44.89 -41.13
N PRO A 437 -21.46 45.72 -41.55
CA PRO A 437 -22.79 45.23 -41.86
C PRO A 437 -22.76 44.25 -43.03
N VAL A 438 -23.59 43.20 -42.98
CA VAL A 438 -23.71 42.21 -44.07
C VAL A 438 -24.31 42.83 -45.34
N HIS A 439 -25.19 43.82 -45.16
CA HIS A 439 -25.83 44.55 -46.25
C HIS A 439 -25.61 46.06 -46.09
N PRO A 440 -24.39 46.59 -46.33
CA PRO A 440 -24.10 48.02 -46.19
C PRO A 440 -24.94 48.88 -47.14
N VAL A 441 -25.16 50.14 -46.79
CA VAL A 441 -25.72 51.13 -47.73
C VAL A 441 -24.66 51.47 -48.78
N ILE A 442 -24.95 51.19 -50.06
CA ILE A 442 -23.99 51.28 -51.17
C ILE A 442 -24.17 52.57 -52.01
N LYS A 443 -25.31 53.26 -51.87
CA LYS A 443 -25.63 54.44 -52.69
C LYS A 443 -25.25 55.75 -52.00
N VAL A 444 -24.13 56.35 -52.45
CA VAL A 444 -23.72 57.73 -52.11
C VAL A 444 -24.37 58.75 -53.06
N GLN A 445 -25.68 58.65 -53.29
CA GLN A 445 -26.41 59.67 -54.05
C GLN A 445 -27.17 60.58 -53.10
N ARG A 446 -27.38 61.84 -53.50
CA ARG A 446 -28.19 62.79 -52.72
C ARG A 446 -29.61 62.24 -52.55
N ILE A 447 -29.92 61.78 -51.35
CA ILE A 447 -31.25 61.27 -50.98
C ILE A 447 -32.14 62.46 -50.61
N LEU A 448 -33.26 62.63 -51.31
CA LEU A 448 -34.29 63.63 -50.99
C LEU A 448 -35.44 62.95 -50.23
N GLY A 449 -35.61 63.26 -48.94
CA GLY A 449 -36.81 62.92 -48.16
C GLY A 449 -36.76 61.62 -47.32
N GLY A 450 -35.57 61.10 -47.00
CA GLY A 450 -35.40 59.87 -46.22
C GLY A 450 -35.76 58.59 -47.00
N LEU A 451 -35.01 57.51 -46.81
CA LEU A 451 -35.30 56.19 -47.40
C LEU A 451 -35.55 55.16 -46.30
N SER A 452 -36.45 54.20 -46.53
CA SER A 452 -36.59 53.04 -45.64
C SER A 452 -35.30 52.21 -45.68
N ALA A 453 -34.79 51.89 -44.49
CA ALA A 453 -33.64 51.01 -44.30
C ALA A 453 -34.05 49.55 -44.50
N ARG A 454 -33.17 48.77 -45.13
CA ARG A 454 -33.32 47.32 -45.21
C ARG A 454 -32.67 46.66 -43.99
N THR A 455 -33.15 45.48 -43.63
CA THR A 455 -32.53 44.65 -42.60
C THR A 455 -31.03 44.48 -42.87
N GLY A 456 -30.21 44.77 -41.86
CA GLY A 456 -28.75 44.71 -41.95
C GLY A 456 -28.07 45.95 -42.54
N ASN A 457 -28.79 47.01 -42.94
CA ASN A 457 -28.18 48.29 -43.35
C ASN A 457 -27.50 49.00 -42.17
N PHE A 458 -28.19 49.08 -41.03
CA PHE A 458 -27.73 49.73 -39.80
C PHE A 458 -27.91 48.77 -38.61
N PRO A 459 -27.14 47.67 -38.56
CA PRO A 459 -27.35 46.59 -37.59
C PRO A 459 -27.02 46.99 -36.14
N TRP A 460 -26.41 48.16 -35.93
CA TRP A 460 -26.18 48.75 -34.61
C TRP A 460 -27.37 49.56 -34.10
N GLN A 461 -28.35 49.87 -34.94
CA GLN A 461 -29.45 50.76 -34.57
C GLN A 461 -30.22 50.21 -33.38
N ALA A 462 -30.31 51.02 -32.32
CA ALA A 462 -31.18 50.79 -31.18
C ALA A 462 -32.39 51.71 -31.25
N LEU A 463 -33.54 51.18 -30.84
CA LEU A 463 -34.72 51.95 -30.45
C LEU A 463 -34.72 52.03 -28.92
N THR A 464 -34.74 53.24 -28.37
CA THR A 464 -34.79 53.44 -26.92
C THR A 464 -36.13 54.06 -26.50
N GLY A 465 -36.64 53.63 -25.36
CA GLY A 465 -37.86 54.13 -24.71
C GLY A 465 -37.56 54.43 -23.25
N ILE A 466 -37.12 55.65 -22.95
CA ILE A 466 -36.81 56.08 -21.57
C ILE A 466 -37.71 57.28 -21.23
N ASN A 467 -37.47 58.42 -21.86
CA ASN A 467 -38.35 59.60 -21.78
C ASN A 467 -38.90 59.94 -23.17
N GLY A 468 -39.69 59.01 -23.70
CA GLY A 468 -40.16 59.02 -25.09
C GLY A 468 -39.27 58.20 -26.01
N ARG A 469 -39.61 58.23 -27.31
CA ARG A 469 -38.87 57.48 -28.33
C ARG A 469 -37.53 58.15 -28.64
N GLY A 470 -36.45 57.41 -28.46
CA GLY A 470 -35.10 57.79 -28.84
C GLY A 470 -34.41 56.74 -29.70
N GLY A 471 -33.21 57.08 -30.13
CA GLY A 471 -32.30 56.22 -30.85
C GLY A 471 -31.04 55.92 -30.04
N GLY A 472 -30.28 54.94 -30.52
CA GLY A 472 -28.95 54.64 -30.02
C GLY A 472 -28.17 53.77 -30.99
N ALA A 473 -26.94 53.45 -30.63
CA ALA A 473 -26.09 52.54 -31.38
C ALA A 473 -25.41 51.52 -30.47
N LEU A 474 -25.48 50.24 -30.84
CA LEU A 474 -24.78 49.16 -30.15
C LEU A 474 -23.25 49.31 -30.27
N LEU A 475 -22.57 49.23 -29.14
CA LEU A 475 -21.12 49.13 -28.98
C LEU A 475 -20.81 47.76 -28.32
N GLY A 476 -19.86 47.02 -28.90
CA GLY A 476 -19.57 45.65 -28.47
C GLY A 476 -20.81 44.73 -28.55
N ASP A 477 -21.08 43.97 -27.50
CA ASP A 477 -22.28 43.15 -27.38
C ASP A 477 -23.15 43.54 -26.18
N ARG A 478 -22.85 44.65 -25.49
CA ARG A 478 -23.50 45.00 -24.22
C ARG A 478 -23.81 46.48 -24.03
N TRP A 479 -23.28 47.37 -24.86
CA TRP A 479 -23.35 48.81 -24.59
C TRP A 479 -24.18 49.53 -25.64
N ILE A 480 -25.04 50.46 -25.24
CA ILE A 480 -25.78 51.34 -26.15
C ILE A 480 -25.30 52.76 -25.97
N LEU A 481 -24.78 53.34 -27.05
CA LEU A 481 -24.44 54.76 -27.14
C LEU A 481 -25.69 55.57 -27.50
N THR A 482 -26.01 56.58 -26.71
CA THR A 482 -27.13 57.50 -26.97
C THR A 482 -26.81 58.91 -26.48
N ALA A 483 -27.74 59.85 -26.64
CA ALA A 483 -27.60 61.22 -26.12
C ALA A 483 -28.12 61.30 -24.68
N ALA A 484 -27.50 62.13 -23.83
CA ALA A 484 -27.93 62.30 -22.45
C ALA A 484 -29.33 62.92 -22.33
N HIS A 485 -29.72 63.79 -23.26
CA HIS A 485 -31.02 64.45 -23.27
C HIS A 485 -32.19 63.49 -23.54
N THR A 486 -31.94 62.30 -24.10
CA THR A 486 -33.00 61.27 -24.26
C THR A 486 -33.36 60.62 -22.92
N ILE A 487 -32.45 60.73 -21.95
CA ILE A 487 -32.62 60.25 -20.58
C ILE A 487 -33.10 61.40 -19.69
N PHE A 488 -32.49 62.58 -19.77
CA PHE A 488 -32.92 63.78 -19.04
C PHE A 488 -33.19 64.93 -20.01
N PRO A 489 -34.43 65.10 -20.51
CA PRO A 489 -34.77 66.16 -21.44
C PRO A 489 -34.54 67.56 -20.85
N LYS A 490 -34.13 68.51 -21.70
CA LYS A 490 -33.98 69.93 -21.31
C LYS A 490 -35.32 70.54 -20.90
N GLY A 491 -35.31 71.32 -19.82
CA GLY A 491 -36.51 72.02 -19.33
C GLY A 491 -37.59 71.12 -18.72
N ALA A 492 -37.35 69.81 -18.61
CA ALA A 492 -38.25 68.90 -17.93
C ALA A 492 -38.18 69.11 -16.41
N VAL A 493 -39.34 69.09 -15.73
CA VAL A 493 -39.39 69.05 -14.26
C VAL A 493 -38.72 67.74 -13.83
N ARG A 494 -37.69 67.82 -12.98
CA ARG A 494 -37.01 66.63 -12.46
C ARG A 494 -38.03 65.71 -11.79
N ASN A 495 -38.29 64.55 -12.39
CA ASN A 495 -38.89 63.45 -11.67
C ASN A 495 -37.88 62.99 -10.61
N ASN A 496 -38.33 62.72 -9.37
CA ASN A 496 -37.49 62.26 -8.26
C ASN A 496 -36.92 60.84 -8.44
N MET A 497 -36.89 60.32 -9.68
CA MET A 497 -36.36 59.00 -9.99
C MET A 497 -34.83 59.01 -9.99
N THR A 498 -34.25 57.99 -9.38
CA THR A 498 -32.82 57.70 -9.44
C THR A 498 -32.43 57.10 -10.78
N LEU A 499 -31.14 57.14 -11.14
CA LEU A 499 -30.63 56.50 -12.36
C LEU A 499 -30.90 54.98 -12.39
N ASP A 500 -30.87 54.32 -11.23
CA ASP A 500 -31.16 52.88 -11.13
C ASP A 500 -32.63 52.59 -11.46
N GLN A 501 -33.57 53.42 -10.97
CA GLN A 501 -34.99 53.30 -11.31
C GLN A 501 -35.24 53.55 -12.80
N LEU A 502 -34.55 54.53 -13.39
CA LEU A 502 -34.62 54.78 -14.83
C LEU A 502 -34.04 53.61 -15.64
N ALA A 503 -33.01 52.93 -15.15
CA ALA A 503 -32.45 51.74 -15.79
C ALA A 503 -33.45 50.57 -15.78
N GLU A 504 -34.21 50.39 -14.70
CA GLU A 504 -35.24 49.35 -14.60
C GLU A 504 -36.42 49.57 -15.55
N GLU A 505 -36.80 50.83 -15.77
CA GLU A 505 -37.90 51.21 -16.67
C GLU A 505 -37.46 51.41 -18.13
N ALA A 506 -36.15 51.48 -18.40
CA ALA A 506 -35.62 51.71 -19.74
C ALA A 506 -35.94 50.54 -20.69
N GLU A 507 -36.50 50.88 -21.85
CA GLU A 507 -36.71 49.95 -22.95
C GLU A 507 -35.66 50.15 -24.04
N VAL A 508 -34.98 49.07 -24.43
CA VAL A 508 -34.03 49.03 -25.53
C VAL A 508 -34.38 47.87 -26.45
N PHE A 509 -34.60 48.17 -27.73
CA PHE A 509 -34.87 47.16 -28.75
C PHE A 509 -33.82 47.21 -29.87
N LEU A 510 -33.46 46.04 -30.38
CA LEU A 510 -32.35 45.85 -31.33
C LEU A 510 -32.69 44.81 -32.40
N GLY A 511 -32.02 44.90 -33.54
CA GLY A 511 -31.92 43.78 -34.50
C GLY A 511 -33.01 43.68 -35.57
N HIS A 512 -33.96 44.63 -35.64
CA HIS A 512 -34.98 44.70 -36.68
C HIS A 512 -35.24 46.14 -37.15
N THR A 513 -35.79 46.29 -38.36
CA THR A 513 -36.09 47.60 -38.99
C THR A 513 -37.54 48.02 -38.83
N ASP A 514 -38.37 47.23 -38.16
CA ASP A 514 -39.79 47.48 -37.93
C ASP A 514 -40.05 47.48 -36.43
N VAL A 515 -40.72 48.51 -35.92
CA VAL A 515 -40.95 48.73 -34.49
C VAL A 515 -41.87 47.67 -33.88
N GLU A 516 -42.86 47.17 -34.62
CA GLU A 516 -43.76 46.13 -34.09
C GLU A 516 -43.00 44.81 -33.93
N GLU A 517 -42.16 44.45 -34.90
CA GLU A 517 -41.28 43.29 -34.78
C GLU A 517 -40.23 43.44 -33.67
N LEU A 518 -39.68 44.65 -33.48
CA LEU A 518 -38.79 44.94 -32.35
C LEU A 518 -39.47 44.66 -30.99
N HIS A 519 -40.72 45.12 -30.82
CA HIS A 519 -41.47 44.82 -29.60
C HIS A 519 -41.77 43.32 -29.43
N LYS A 520 -42.01 42.58 -30.53
CA LYS A 520 -42.20 41.12 -30.50
C LYS A 520 -40.92 40.37 -30.11
N MET A 521 -39.75 40.86 -30.54
CA MET A 521 -38.44 40.31 -30.17
C MET A 521 -38.09 40.54 -28.69
N GLY A 522 -38.74 41.53 -28.06
CA GLY A 522 -38.65 41.79 -26.63
C GLY A 522 -37.60 42.84 -26.26
N ASN A 523 -37.79 43.44 -25.08
CA ASN A 523 -36.89 44.43 -24.51
C ASN A 523 -35.56 43.79 -24.07
N HIS A 524 -34.45 44.50 -24.26
CA HIS A 524 -33.16 44.24 -23.64
C HIS A 524 -33.00 45.08 -22.36
N PRO A 525 -33.11 44.49 -21.16
CA PRO A 525 -33.09 45.25 -19.92
C PRO A 525 -31.75 45.96 -19.71
N VAL A 526 -31.82 47.20 -19.22
CA VAL A 526 -30.64 48.01 -18.86
C VAL A 526 -30.25 47.71 -17.41
N ARG A 527 -28.95 47.51 -17.18
CA ARG A 527 -28.35 47.31 -15.86
C ARG A 527 -27.96 48.64 -15.22
N ARG A 528 -27.33 49.53 -16.00
CA ARG A 528 -26.78 50.81 -15.54
C ARG A 528 -26.84 51.86 -16.63
N ILE A 529 -26.98 53.11 -16.22
CA ILE A 529 -26.97 54.29 -17.08
C ILE A 529 -25.80 55.18 -16.67
N PHE A 530 -24.98 55.56 -17.64
CA PHE A 530 -23.86 56.47 -17.46
C PHE A 530 -24.10 57.73 -18.27
N ILE A 531 -24.09 58.88 -17.61
CA ILE A 531 -24.27 60.19 -18.24
C ILE A 531 -22.98 60.96 -18.11
N HIS A 532 -22.55 61.61 -19.19
CA HIS A 532 -21.34 62.40 -19.14
C HIS A 532 -21.48 63.58 -18.16
N PRO A 533 -20.49 63.83 -17.28
CA PRO A 533 -20.60 64.84 -16.23
C PRO A 533 -20.77 66.28 -16.73
N ASP A 534 -20.29 66.58 -17.94
CA ASP A 534 -20.49 67.91 -18.56
C ASP A 534 -21.94 68.19 -18.96
N TYR A 535 -22.81 67.18 -18.99
CA TYR A 535 -24.22 67.36 -19.32
C TYR A 535 -25.00 68.01 -18.18
N SER A 536 -25.53 69.21 -18.42
CA SER A 536 -26.38 69.91 -17.45
C SER A 536 -27.84 69.97 -17.92
N PRO A 537 -28.78 69.18 -17.38
CA PRO A 537 -30.18 69.22 -17.83
C PRO A 537 -30.90 70.55 -17.51
N ASN A 538 -30.40 71.30 -16.52
CA ASN A 538 -31.01 72.56 -16.08
C ASN A 538 -30.65 73.76 -16.99
N ASP A 539 -29.62 73.63 -17.83
CA ASP A 539 -29.25 74.64 -18.82
C ASP A 539 -29.92 74.31 -20.16
N GLU A 540 -31.05 74.95 -20.44
CA GLU A 540 -31.89 74.66 -21.61
C GLU A 540 -31.22 74.97 -22.96
N HIS A 541 -30.17 75.78 -22.97
CA HIS A 541 -29.52 76.25 -24.18
C HIS A 541 -28.16 75.59 -24.48
N ASN A 542 -27.64 74.79 -23.55
CA ASN A 542 -26.31 74.20 -23.65
C ASN A 542 -26.35 72.67 -23.67
N PHE A 543 -26.03 72.07 -24.81
CA PHE A 543 -26.00 70.62 -25.00
C PHE A 543 -24.58 70.04 -24.90
N ASN A 544 -23.62 70.77 -24.33
CA ASN A 544 -22.29 70.20 -24.10
C ASN A 544 -22.39 68.95 -23.20
N GLY A 545 -21.57 67.93 -23.46
CA GLY A 545 -21.67 66.66 -22.77
C GLY A 545 -22.91 65.82 -23.11
N ASP A 546 -23.67 66.13 -24.16
CA ASP A 546 -24.89 65.39 -24.51
C ASP A 546 -24.60 63.99 -25.10
N ILE A 547 -24.16 63.08 -24.23
CA ILE A 547 -23.76 61.71 -24.51
C ILE A 547 -23.99 60.83 -23.27
N ALA A 548 -24.47 59.62 -23.48
CA ALA A 548 -24.72 58.63 -22.44
C ALA A 548 -24.45 57.20 -22.94
N LEU A 549 -24.19 56.29 -22.00
CA LEU A 549 -24.05 54.86 -22.23
C LEU A 549 -25.07 54.09 -21.39
N LEU A 550 -25.71 53.11 -22.01
CA LEU A 550 -26.57 52.14 -21.34
C LEU A 550 -25.87 50.78 -21.34
N GLU A 551 -25.61 50.22 -20.16
CA GLU A 551 -25.10 48.84 -20.02
C GLU A 551 -26.28 47.87 -20.05
N LEU A 552 -26.32 46.95 -21.00
CA LEU A 552 -27.33 45.89 -21.02
C LEU A 552 -27.05 44.85 -19.94
N LYS A 553 -28.11 44.32 -19.32
CA LYS A 553 -28.01 43.28 -18.28
C LYS A 553 -27.42 41.97 -18.81
N HIS A 554 -27.70 41.66 -20.07
CA HIS A 554 -27.18 40.49 -20.76
C HIS A 554 -26.58 40.89 -22.11
N PRO A 555 -25.44 40.32 -22.51
CA PRO A 555 -24.87 40.59 -23.82
C PRO A 555 -25.78 40.03 -24.91
N VAL A 556 -25.85 40.71 -26.05
CA VAL A 556 -26.63 40.30 -27.21
C VAL A 556 -25.82 39.39 -28.12
N THR A 557 -26.49 38.41 -28.72
CA THR A 557 -25.86 37.53 -29.72
C THR A 557 -25.79 38.26 -31.06
N LEU A 558 -24.57 38.45 -31.56
CA LEU A 558 -24.34 39.14 -32.83
C LEU A 558 -24.67 38.24 -34.02
N GLY A 559 -25.12 38.86 -35.11
CA GLY A 559 -25.58 38.16 -36.29
C GLY A 559 -25.77 39.10 -37.49
N PRO A 560 -26.41 38.65 -38.58
CA PRO A 560 -26.51 39.44 -39.80
C PRO A 560 -27.34 40.72 -39.66
N THR A 561 -28.24 40.77 -38.67
CA THR A 561 -29.15 41.90 -38.41
C THR A 561 -28.76 42.73 -37.20
N LEU A 562 -27.81 42.27 -36.38
CA LEU A 562 -27.39 42.89 -35.12
C LEU A 562 -25.87 42.85 -34.97
N LEU A 563 -25.22 44.00 -35.11
CA LEU A 563 -23.76 44.17 -35.07
C LEU A 563 -23.42 45.54 -34.49
N PRO A 564 -22.34 45.66 -33.71
CA PRO A 564 -21.95 46.95 -33.17
C PRO A 564 -21.36 47.89 -34.21
N ILE A 565 -21.49 49.19 -33.97
CA ILE A 565 -20.76 50.23 -34.69
C ILE A 565 -19.36 50.39 -34.09
N CYS A 566 -18.36 50.80 -34.89
CA CYS A 566 -17.05 51.12 -34.36
C CYS A 566 -17.01 52.55 -33.79
N LEU A 567 -16.17 52.76 -32.78
CA LEU A 567 -15.79 54.10 -32.34
C LEU A 567 -14.75 54.69 -33.32
N PRO A 568 -14.70 56.03 -33.48
CA PRO A 568 -13.74 56.67 -34.35
C PRO A 568 -12.34 56.62 -33.73
N ASP A 569 -11.30 56.53 -34.56
CA ASP A 569 -9.91 56.70 -34.11
C ASP A 569 -9.69 58.14 -33.63
N ALA A 570 -9.11 58.31 -32.43
CA ALA A 570 -8.80 59.58 -31.80
C ALA A 570 -8.04 60.56 -32.71
N THR A 571 -7.28 60.05 -33.67
CA THR A 571 -6.44 60.84 -34.58
C THR A 571 -7.12 61.24 -35.88
N ASN A 572 -8.23 60.58 -36.26
CA ASN A 572 -8.86 60.79 -37.56
C ASN A 572 -9.97 61.85 -37.49
N THR A 573 -9.61 63.11 -37.79
CA THR A 573 -10.56 64.23 -37.83
C THR A 573 -11.20 64.44 -39.21
N THR A 574 -10.85 63.62 -40.22
CA THR A 574 -11.29 63.84 -41.61
C THR A 574 -12.80 63.69 -41.78
N PHE A 575 -13.46 62.92 -40.90
CA PHE A 575 -14.91 62.73 -40.90
C PHE A 575 -15.71 64.02 -40.67
N TYR A 576 -15.09 65.04 -40.07
CA TYR A 576 -15.73 66.33 -39.76
C TYR A 576 -15.41 67.41 -40.79
N ALA A 577 -14.72 67.06 -41.89
CA ALA A 577 -14.42 67.99 -42.96
C ALA A 577 -15.68 68.45 -43.70
N ASP A 578 -15.69 69.70 -44.17
CA ASP A 578 -16.80 70.29 -44.91
C ASP A 578 -17.14 69.46 -46.16
N GLY A 579 -18.39 69.05 -46.30
CA GLY A 579 -18.88 68.21 -47.39
C GLY A 579 -18.69 66.71 -47.21
N HIS A 580 -18.06 66.24 -46.12
CA HIS A 580 -17.89 64.81 -45.87
C HIS A 580 -19.26 64.15 -45.60
N MET A 581 -19.63 63.16 -46.39
CA MET A 581 -20.96 62.54 -46.31
C MET A 581 -21.02 61.49 -45.19
N GLY A 582 -22.03 61.60 -44.33
CA GLY A 582 -22.41 60.54 -43.39
C GLY A 582 -23.88 60.16 -43.51
N TYR A 583 -24.30 59.26 -42.65
CA TYR A 583 -25.64 58.69 -42.62
C TYR A 583 -26.19 58.72 -41.21
N VAL A 584 -27.46 59.11 -41.09
CA VAL A 584 -28.21 59.01 -39.84
C VAL A 584 -29.40 58.10 -40.09
N SER A 585 -29.60 57.13 -39.20
CA SER A 585 -30.76 56.25 -39.18
C SER A 585 -31.58 56.48 -37.90
N GLY A 586 -32.90 56.32 -37.99
CA GLY A 586 -33.76 56.48 -36.83
C GLY A 586 -35.23 56.16 -37.12
N PHE A 587 -35.98 56.01 -36.03
CA PHE A 587 -37.42 55.72 -36.00
C PHE A 587 -38.24 56.99 -35.72
N GLY A 588 -37.68 58.15 -36.08
CA GLY A 588 -38.26 59.46 -35.84
C GLY A 588 -39.44 59.80 -36.75
N VAL A 589 -39.81 61.08 -36.70
CA VAL A 589 -40.97 61.63 -37.39
C VAL A 589 -40.69 61.80 -38.89
N ASP A 590 -41.48 61.14 -39.72
CA ASP A 590 -41.56 61.35 -41.16
C ASP A 590 -42.90 62.01 -41.53
N LYS A 591 -42.86 63.11 -42.30
CA LYS A 591 -44.06 63.85 -42.75
C LYS A 591 -45.09 64.11 -41.62
N ASN A 592 -44.61 64.50 -40.43
CA ASN A 592 -45.40 64.77 -39.21
C ASN A 592 -46.04 63.53 -38.54
N ILE A 593 -45.62 62.31 -38.89
CA ILE A 593 -46.05 61.05 -38.24
C ILE A 593 -44.80 60.28 -37.79
N ILE A 594 -44.82 59.76 -36.57
CA ILE A 594 -43.78 58.86 -36.06
C ILE A 594 -43.73 57.59 -36.92
N SER A 595 -42.57 57.25 -37.50
CA SER A 595 -42.46 56.09 -38.39
C SER A 595 -42.33 54.78 -37.62
N ASN A 596 -43.01 53.72 -38.07
CA ASN A 596 -42.79 52.35 -37.59
C ASN A 596 -41.69 51.61 -38.36
N GLU A 597 -41.23 52.17 -39.48
CA GLU A 597 -40.10 51.64 -40.23
C GLU A 597 -38.83 52.46 -39.96
N LEU A 598 -37.70 51.79 -39.84
CA LEU A 598 -36.39 52.44 -39.76
C LEU A 598 -36.12 53.20 -41.05
N LYS A 599 -35.85 54.50 -40.94
CA LYS A 599 -35.44 55.33 -42.08
C LYS A 599 -34.03 55.82 -41.91
N TYR A 600 -33.44 56.24 -43.01
CA TYR A 600 -32.13 56.88 -43.01
C TYR A 600 -32.03 58.02 -44.01
N VAL A 601 -31.11 58.93 -43.74
CA VAL A 601 -30.77 60.06 -44.61
C VAL A 601 -29.25 60.19 -44.70
N SER A 602 -28.75 60.69 -45.83
CA SER A 602 -27.35 61.04 -45.99
C SER A 602 -27.16 62.54 -45.96
N LEU A 603 -26.28 63.01 -45.07
CA LEU A 603 -26.06 64.44 -44.80
C LEU A 603 -24.55 64.75 -44.85
N PRO A 604 -24.14 65.89 -45.44
CA PRO A 604 -22.76 66.34 -45.38
C PRO A 604 -22.48 66.98 -44.01
N ALA A 605 -21.32 66.66 -43.43
CA ALA A 605 -20.72 67.46 -42.37
C ALA A 605 -20.43 68.87 -42.89
N VAL A 606 -20.59 69.88 -42.03
CA VAL A 606 -20.45 71.28 -42.42
C VAL A 606 -19.38 71.95 -41.57
N ALA A 607 -18.56 72.79 -42.19
CA ALA A 607 -17.54 73.54 -41.48
C ALA A 607 -18.15 74.36 -40.34
N ARG A 608 -17.55 74.26 -39.15
CA ARG A 608 -18.02 74.90 -37.92
C ARG A 608 -18.38 76.39 -38.07
N HIS A 609 -17.54 77.17 -38.74
CA HIS A 609 -17.79 78.61 -38.96
C HIS A 609 -19.07 78.90 -39.77
N LYS A 610 -19.45 78.01 -40.71
CA LYS A 610 -20.69 78.14 -41.49
C LYS A 610 -21.92 77.90 -40.62
N CYS A 611 -21.85 76.93 -39.71
CA CYS A 611 -22.93 76.63 -38.78
C CYS A 611 -23.09 77.71 -37.71
N GLN A 612 -21.97 78.23 -37.18
CA GLN A 612 -22.02 79.37 -36.27
C GLN A 612 -22.65 80.59 -36.95
N SER A 613 -22.20 80.94 -38.16
CA SER A 613 -22.77 82.06 -38.93
C SER A 613 -24.26 81.87 -39.22
N TRP A 614 -24.69 80.63 -39.46
CA TRP A 614 -26.10 80.30 -39.65
C TRP A 614 -26.91 80.45 -38.35
N LEU A 615 -26.39 79.99 -37.21
CA LEU A 615 -27.01 80.19 -35.89
C LEU A 615 -27.13 81.68 -35.54
N ASP A 616 -26.07 82.47 -35.73
CA ASP A 616 -26.04 83.91 -35.45
C ASP A 616 -27.09 84.68 -36.29
N SER A 617 -27.43 84.15 -37.48
CA SER A 617 -28.49 84.72 -38.33
C SER A 617 -29.91 84.51 -37.77
N LYS A 618 -30.08 83.57 -36.83
CA LYS A 618 -31.35 83.19 -36.19
C LYS A 618 -31.50 83.84 -34.80
N ARG A 619 -31.33 85.17 -34.76
CA ARG A 619 -31.21 86.10 -33.59
C ARG A 619 -32.15 85.89 -32.37
N GLU A 620 -33.09 84.97 -32.41
CA GLU A 620 -34.09 84.70 -31.37
C GLU A 620 -33.82 83.43 -30.52
N ILE A 621 -32.75 82.66 -30.80
CA ILE A 621 -32.48 81.39 -30.08
C ILE A 621 -31.02 81.33 -29.58
N PRO A 622 -30.76 81.54 -28.27
CA PRO A 622 -29.41 81.65 -27.71
C PRO A 622 -28.74 80.28 -27.46
N MET A 623 -28.63 79.43 -28.48
CA MET A 623 -28.05 78.07 -28.34
C MET A 623 -26.51 78.11 -28.28
N VAL A 624 -25.91 77.29 -27.40
CA VAL A 624 -24.46 77.13 -27.28
C VAL A 624 -23.96 76.07 -28.25
N PHE A 625 -23.11 76.46 -29.20
CA PHE A 625 -22.43 75.54 -30.12
C PHE A 625 -20.95 75.38 -29.72
N SER A 626 -20.63 74.34 -28.94
CA SER A 626 -19.27 74.09 -28.40
C SER A 626 -18.36 73.32 -29.37
N GLU A 627 -17.06 73.25 -29.10
CA GLU A 627 -16.08 72.47 -29.89
C GLU A 627 -16.32 70.95 -29.84
N ASN A 628 -17.09 70.49 -28.85
CA ASN A 628 -17.51 69.10 -28.71
C ASN A 628 -18.75 68.77 -29.54
N MET A 629 -19.11 69.66 -30.47
CA MET A 629 -20.23 69.49 -31.39
C MET A 629 -19.76 69.74 -32.83
N PHE A 630 -20.47 69.13 -33.76
CA PHE A 630 -20.43 69.51 -35.17
C PHE A 630 -21.85 69.56 -35.72
N CYS A 631 -21.97 70.03 -36.95
CA CYS A 631 -23.24 70.18 -37.62
C CYS A 631 -23.21 69.47 -38.97
N ALA A 632 -24.37 68.98 -39.39
CA ALA A 632 -24.53 68.35 -40.69
C ALA A 632 -25.88 68.70 -41.30
N GLY A 633 -25.92 68.75 -42.63
CA GLY A 633 -27.16 69.00 -43.38
C GLY A 633 -27.03 70.10 -44.42
N PHE A 634 -28.17 70.63 -44.86
CA PHE A 634 -28.24 71.58 -45.98
C PHE A 634 -28.95 72.89 -45.57
N PRO A 635 -28.38 74.07 -45.86
CA PRO A 635 -28.89 75.35 -45.36
C PRO A 635 -30.29 75.75 -45.88
N ARG A 636 -30.74 75.17 -47.00
CA ARG A 636 -32.07 75.38 -47.60
C ARG A 636 -32.80 74.06 -47.91
N GLY A 637 -32.34 72.94 -47.37
CA GLY A 637 -32.94 71.63 -47.61
C GLY A 637 -34.08 71.37 -46.65
N LYS A 638 -35.19 70.77 -47.13
CA LYS A 638 -36.21 70.14 -46.27
C LYS A 638 -35.73 68.78 -45.72
N GLN A 639 -34.43 68.63 -45.48
CA GLN A 639 -33.78 67.36 -45.14
C GLN A 639 -33.06 67.56 -43.82
N ASP A 640 -33.55 66.92 -42.77
CA ASP A 640 -33.00 67.06 -41.44
C ASP A 640 -33.42 65.86 -40.58
N THR A 641 -32.66 65.59 -39.53
CA THR A 641 -33.04 64.67 -38.46
C THR A 641 -34.15 65.32 -37.62
N CYS A 642 -35.17 64.57 -37.24
CA CYS A 642 -36.35 65.12 -36.56
C CYS A 642 -36.59 64.43 -35.20
N GLN A 643 -37.64 64.83 -34.49
CA GLN A 643 -38.06 64.20 -33.24
C GLN A 643 -38.15 62.68 -33.39
N GLY A 644 -37.56 61.94 -32.43
CA GLY A 644 -37.49 60.47 -32.43
C GLY A 644 -36.24 59.88 -33.12
N ASP A 645 -35.37 60.71 -33.71
CA ASP A 645 -34.00 60.31 -34.09
C ASP A 645 -32.95 60.69 -33.04
N SER A 646 -33.36 61.44 -31.99
CA SER A 646 -32.50 61.87 -30.89
C SER A 646 -31.75 60.71 -30.25
N GLY A 647 -30.42 60.82 -30.12
CA GLY A 647 -29.57 59.76 -29.60
C GLY A 647 -29.09 58.75 -30.65
N SER A 648 -29.63 58.73 -31.88
CA SER A 648 -29.08 57.91 -32.96
C SER A 648 -27.66 58.35 -33.35
N ALA A 649 -26.87 57.40 -33.86
CA ALA A 649 -25.53 57.69 -34.34
C ALA A 649 -25.53 58.30 -35.75
N PHE A 650 -24.73 59.36 -35.93
CA PHE A 650 -24.24 59.79 -37.23
C PHE A 650 -23.05 58.90 -37.61
N THR A 651 -23.21 58.14 -38.68
CA THR A 651 -22.27 57.09 -39.09
C THR A 651 -21.59 57.40 -40.40
N VAL A 652 -20.32 56.99 -40.51
CA VAL A 652 -19.48 57.22 -41.68
C VAL A 652 -18.75 55.92 -42.02
N LEU A 653 -18.58 55.64 -43.30
CA LEU A 653 -17.67 54.59 -43.75
C LEU A 653 -16.24 55.12 -43.76
N ASP A 654 -15.43 54.67 -42.80
CA ASP A 654 -14.00 54.88 -42.84
C ASP A 654 -13.40 54.00 -43.96
N ARG A 655 -12.87 54.67 -44.99
CA ARG A 655 -12.32 54.00 -46.17
C ARG A 655 -10.96 53.35 -45.90
N GLU A 656 -10.25 53.79 -44.86
CA GLU A 656 -8.94 53.22 -44.51
C GLU A 656 -9.11 51.88 -43.82
N SER A 657 -9.95 51.81 -42.78
CA SER A 657 -10.25 50.55 -42.09
C SER A 657 -11.29 49.67 -42.81
N GLY A 658 -12.06 50.25 -43.73
CA GLY A 658 -13.20 49.60 -44.38
C GLY A 658 -14.36 49.31 -43.40
N ARG A 659 -14.45 50.08 -42.30
CA ARG A 659 -15.45 49.90 -41.24
C ARG A 659 -16.33 51.13 -41.12
N TRP A 660 -17.58 50.90 -40.72
CA TRP A 660 -18.49 51.95 -40.32
C TRP A 660 -18.18 52.40 -38.89
N VAL A 661 -18.06 53.71 -38.71
CA VAL A 661 -17.74 54.37 -37.44
C VAL A 661 -18.85 55.33 -37.04
N ALA A 662 -19.16 55.44 -35.75
CA ALA A 662 -20.05 56.45 -35.20
C ALA A 662 -19.25 57.72 -34.91
N THR A 663 -19.49 58.79 -35.65
CA THR A 663 -18.75 60.06 -35.50
C THR A 663 -19.56 61.13 -34.77
N GLY A 664 -20.89 61.00 -34.77
CA GLY A 664 -21.77 61.89 -34.03
C GLY A 664 -22.94 61.20 -33.37
N ILE A 665 -23.59 61.92 -32.46
CA ILE A 665 -24.88 61.54 -31.86
C ILE A 665 -25.86 62.67 -32.14
N VAL A 666 -27.06 62.35 -32.64
CA VAL A 666 -28.13 63.35 -32.86
C VAL A 666 -28.48 64.02 -31.53
N SER A 667 -28.22 65.32 -31.42
CA SER A 667 -28.35 66.07 -30.16
C SER A 667 -29.49 67.09 -30.22
N TRP A 668 -29.40 68.12 -31.07
CA TRP A 668 -30.42 69.17 -31.15
C TRP A 668 -30.50 69.81 -32.55
N GLY A 669 -31.54 70.61 -32.80
CA GLY A 669 -31.74 71.34 -34.05
C GLY A 669 -32.82 72.42 -33.93
N ILE A 670 -32.86 73.37 -34.87
CA ILE A 670 -33.86 74.44 -34.89
C ILE A 670 -34.95 74.08 -35.89
N GLY A 671 -36.00 73.41 -35.41
CA GLY A 671 -37.13 72.93 -36.22
C GLY A 671 -36.77 71.75 -37.13
N CYS A 672 -37.72 70.83 -37.34
CA CYS A 672 -37.48 69.71 -38.25
C CYS A 672 -37.44 70.18 -39.70
N ALA A 673 -36.44 69.73 -40.45
CA ALA A 673 -36.27 70.01 -41.87
C ALA A 673 -35.99 71.51 -42.17
N GLN A 674 -35.39 72.23 -41.20
CA GLN A 674 -35.14 73.67 -41.28
C GLN A 674 -33.67 74.03 -41.01
N GLY A 675 -32.74 73.47 -41.78
CA GLY A 675 -31.34 73.89 -41.81
C GLY A 675 -30.36 72.80 -41.41
N TYR A 676 -29.53 73.09 -40.41
CA TYR A 676 -28.49 72.17 -39.93
C TYR A 676 -28.94 71.48 -38.64
N GLY A 677 -28.72 70.16 -38.58
CA GLY A 677 -28.76 69.39 -37.34
C GLY A 677 -27.43 69.50 -36.60
N PHE A 678 -27.48 69.47 -35.28
CA PHE A 678 -26.31 69.53 -34.40
C PHE A 678 -26.10 68.18 -33.69
N TYR A 679 -24.85 67.76 -33.68
CA TYR A 679 -24.45 66.44 -33.26
C TYR A 679 -23.35 66.53 -32.21
N THR A 680 -23.45 65.73 -31.15
CA THR A 680 -22.34 65.54 -30.21
C THR A 680 -21.19 64.86 -30.94
N LYS A 681 -20.00 65.44 -30.89
CA LYS A 681 -18.79 64.92 -31.57
C LYS A 681 -18.21 63.77 -30.76
N ILE A 682 -18.45 62.52 -31.18
CA ILE A 682 -18.05 61.31 -30.43
C ILE A 682 -16.53 61.29 -30.21
N LEU A 683 -15.74 61.79 -31.17
CA LEU A 683 -14.28 61.87 -31.05
C LEU A 683 -13.81 62.56 -29.76
N SER A 684 -14.54 63.59 -29.29
CA SER A 684 -14.20 64.30 -28.05
C SER A 684 -14.42 63.48 -26.78
N TYR A 685 -15.11 62.34 -26.86
CA TYR A 685 -15.54 61.54 -25.72
C TYR A 685 -15.09 60.07 -25.82
N VAL A 686 -14.26 59.69 -26.79
CA VAL A 686 -13.80 58.30 -26.98
C VAL A 686 -13.10 57.77 -25.72
N ASP A 687 -12.28 58.59 -25.07
CA ASP A 687 -11.57 58.18 -23.85
C ASP A 687 -12.52 57.95 -22.67
N TRP A 688 -13.56 58.77 -22.54
CA TRP A 688 -14.61 58.56 -21.54
C TRP A 688 -15.41 57.28 -21.82
N ILE A 689 -15.75 57.01 -23.09
CA ILE A 689 -16.45 55.78 -23.47
C ILE A 689 -15.58 54.56 -23.14
N LYS A 690 -14.30 54.57 -23.55
CA LYS A 690 -13.38 53.46 -23.27
C LYS A 690 -13.14 53.25 -21.78
N GLY A 691 -12.98 54.33 -21.01
CA GLY A 691 -12.80 54.24 -19.56
C GLY A 691 -13.97 53.53 -18.86
N ILE A 692 -15.20 53.73 -19.35
CA ILE A 692 -16.38 53.02 -18.82
C ILE A 692 -16.45 51.58 -19.33
N VAL A 693 -16.18 51.36 -20.62
CA VAL A 693 -16.32 50.04 -21.26
C VAL A 693 -15.19 49.07 -20.88
N GLU A 694 -13.99 49.55 -20.55
CA GLU A 694 -12.82 48.75 -20.13
C GLU A 694 -12.78 48.47 -18.62
N GLU A 695 -13.58 49.16 -17.79
CA GLU A 695 -13.74 48.87 -16.36
C GLU A 695 -14.57 47.59 -16.08
N ASP A 696 -15.19 47.00 -17.11
CA ASP A 696 -15.88 45.69 -17.14
C ASP A 696 -15.07 44.64 -17.94
#